data_AF-A0A9D3ALR5-F1
#
_entry.id   AF-A0A9D3ALR5-F1
#
_cell.length_a   1.000
_cell.length_b   1.000
_cell.length_c   1.000
_cell.angle_alpha   90.00
_cell.angle_beta   90.00
_cell.angle_gamma   90.00
#
_symmetry.space_group_name_H-M   'P 1'
#
loop_
_entity.id
_entity.type
_entity.pdbx_description
1 polymer ?
#
loop_
_entity_poly.entity_id
_entity_poly.type
_entity_poly.pdbx_seq_one_letter_code
_entity_poly.pdbx_strand_id
1 'polypeptide(L)'
;MRLSVRKAIWIFAGWVVCTLPLSAGRLDKAFEALSIHDYFKARELFEKSLKSDPMLSNYGLSVIFSRNNNPFYQLDSAYACIERSLSAYDQMKDKDLRKIFEEQALNKDTLYAQRQRIASLALDAAIEKNTVPALEYVIRKYPFSQRAEEAIERRDALAFSLAQAQNTWSAYKTFADTYPQSAQAGRAWELYEKLLFEQTTRGDTPEQYLAFVRAYPDNAYVPQAQKRIFELTTADRTLEEYSDFVRLYPDNPYARQAWEAIYRLWFSDLSPERVEAFRQVYPQFPMPAILEEDVKLRDVTYFPILSKDKLYGFVNSLGQVTVDPQYDFVDDFSSRAALVGKGDRVSYIDTRGSLLDDFRWEDGFPFQGELAVVIQDGLEGVINKAGGEVLPMEFDRIYLRETGPILTEKGGLYRYYSRRGEPLFEPFEKAELFRGDSVAVVVANGKARLIDREGRSLLPGDFTDLKPLGESMLAVKDSTGKWSLTDYRATPLSTKRYDEVGEISDSLAAVRVGQKYGYVDPQGKEAIAVNLTAFDDMARARFSDGLAKTTYRGKYGMIDSTGKRLLPNLFDDIIPSHQWPVPVQRDGLWGYAGKNMNIVIRCVYDAAQPFKNGRAIVVRKGLWGVINPKGEILIPLEYSNIEPLGDDLYIVSRDGKSGIVNLEGTVILPIEYDRLREYAPNILQVVMDGEFLYFDIRNGKFLYAGEN
;
A
#
# COMPACT_ATOMS: atom_id res chain seq x y z
N MET A 1 58.05 3.39 -59.05
CA MET A 1 58.10 3.44 -60.53
C MET A 1 57.78 4.88 -60.93
N ARG A 2 58.77 5.69 -61.31
CA ARG A 2 59.18 5.95 -62.73
C ARG A 2 57.99 6.52 -63.54
N LEU A 3 58.01 7.69 -64.18
CA LEU A 3 59.10 8.51 -64.74
C LEU A 3 58.57 9.88 -65.25
N SER A 4 59.42 10.92 -65.13
CA SER A 4 59.70 12.09 -66.02
C SER A 4 58.59 12.88 -66.73
N VAL A 5 58.49 14.21 -66.73
CA VAL A 5 59.45 15.36 -66.86
C VAL A 5 60.01 15.61 -68.28
N ARG A 6 59.71 16.83 -68.81
CA ARG A 6 60.38 17.66 -69.87
C ARG A 6 60.28 17.16 -71.33
N LYS A 7 60.18 18.01 -72.37
CA LYS A 7 60.98 19.21 -72.73
C LYS A 7 60.20 20.17 -73.66
N ALA A 8 60.60 21.43 -73.63
CA ALA A 8 60.29 22.50 -74.58
C ALA A 8 61.16 22.45 -75.87
N ILE A 9 60.92 23.43 -76.77
CA ILE A 9 61.72 23.98 -77.92
C ILE A 9 61.18 23.58 -79.32
N TRP A 10 60.92 24.42 -80.35
CA TRP A 10 60.89 25.89 -80.67
C TRP A 10 60.37 26.06 -82.14
N ILE A 11 60.01 27.30 -82.56
CA ILE A 11 60.03 27.88 -83.96
C ILE A 11 58.93 27.39 -84.95
N PHE A 12 58.17 28.18 -85.74
CA PHE A 12 58.35 29.50 -86.38
C PHE A 12 57.01 30.16 -86.80
N ALA A 13 57.04 31.50 -86.83
CA ALA A 13 56.46 32.43 -87.81
C ALA A 13 54.95 32.49 -88.14
N GLY A 14 54.47 33.74 -88.15
CA GLY A 14 53.33 34.12 -88.97
C GLY A 14 52.59 35.34 -88.45
N TRP A 15 53.25 36.49 -88.35
CA TRP A 15 52.53 37.77 -88.35
C TRP A 15 51.76 37.90 -89.66
N VAL A 16 50.44 38.04 -89.59
CA VAL A 16 49.75 39.06 -90.38
C VAL A 16 48.80 39.80 -89.45
N VAL A 17 49.19 41.04 -89.22
CA VAL A 17 48.36 42.13 -88.72
C VAL A 17 47.12 42.24 -89.59
N CYS A 18 45.97 41.99 -89.01
CA CYS A 18 44.78 42.79 -89.29
C CYS A 18 44.17 43.18 -87.95
N THR A 19 44.79 44.17 -87.33
CA THR A 19 44.10 45.04 -86.38
C THR A 19 42.99 45.76 -87.15
N LEU A 20 41.81 45.17 -87.16
CA LEU A 20 40.62 46.00 -87.06
C LEU A 20 40.33 46.08 -85.56
N PRO A 21 40.48 47.25 -84.92
CA PRO A 21 39.59 47.52 -83.82
C PRO A 21 38.23 47.62 -84.48
N LEU A 22 37.48 46.50 -84.57
CA LEU A 22 36.03 46.63 -84.46
C LEU A 22 35.87 47.53 -83.24
N SER A 23 35.32 48.72 -83.45
CA SER A 23 35.17 49.69 -82.38
C SER A 23 34.34 48.98 -81.31
N ALA A 24 35.03 48.42 -80.33
CA ALA A 24 34.44 47.56 -79.32
C ALA A 24 33.26 48.36 -78.77
N GLY A 25 32.07 47.77 -78.83
CA GLY A 25 30.86 48.42 -78.39
C GLY A 25 31.06 48.91 -76.97
N ARG A 26 30.27 49.89 -76.53
CA ARG A 26 30.40 50.44 -75.18
C ARG A 26 30.40 49.33 -74.11
N LEU A 27 29.67 48.24 -74.33
CA LEU A 27 29.60 47.06 -73.48
C LEU A 27 30.83 46.14 -73.59
N ASP A 28 31.39 45.93 -74.78
CA ASP A 28 32.64 45.16 -74.94
C ASP A 28 33.78 45.80 -74.15
N LYS A 29 33.91 47.14 -74.24
CA LYS A 29 34.86 47.91 -73.42
C LYS A 29 34.55 47.84 -71.93
N ALA A 30 33.29 47.68 -71.55
CA ALA A 30 32.87 47.54 -70.16
C ALA A 30 33.28 46.17 -69.59
N PHE A 31 33.09 45.08 -70.35
CA PHE A 31 33.54 43.74 -69.98
C PHE A 31 35.06 43.59 -70.01
N GLU A 32 35.75 44.22 -70.97
CA GLU A 32 37.22 44.29 -70.99
C GLU A 32 37.75 44.99 -69.73
N ALA A 33 37.21 46.17 -69.38
CA ALA A 33 37.54 46.88 -68.14
C ALA A 33 37.25 46.02 -66.89
N LEU A 34 36.13 45.29 -66.87
CA LEU A 34 35.79 44.37 -65.78
C LEU A 34 36.78 43.21 -65.65
N SER A 35 37.30 42.69 -66.77
CA SER A 35 38.26 41.58 -66.80
C SER A 35 39.64 41.96 -66.23
N ILE A 36 40.06 43.21 -66.42
CA ILE A 36 41.31 43.77 -65.86
C ILE A 36 41.11 44.46 -64.51
N HIS A 37 39.94 44.31 -63.89
CA HIS A 37 39.60 44.87 -62.56
C HIS A 37 39.55 46.41 -62.49
N ASP A 38 39.37 47.10 -63.64
CA ASP A 38 39.08 48.55 -63.69
C ASP A 38 37.60 48.80 -63.42
N TYR A 39 37.22 48.67 -62.14
CA TYR A 39 35.82 48.71 -61.71
C TYR A 39 35.15 50.07 -61.89
N PHE A 40 35.90 51.18 -61.79
CA PHE A 40 35.35 52.53 -61.98
C PHE A 40 34.90 52.73 -63.42
N LYS A 41 35.79 52.40 -64.36
CA LYS A 41 35.50 52.50 -65.80
C LYS A 41 34.44 51.49 -66.23
N ALA A 42 34.52 50.25 -65.74
CA ALA A 42 33.51 49.22 -66.03
C ALA A 42 32.12 49.66 -65.55
N ARG A 43 32.00 50.15 -64.30
CA ARG A 43 30.72 50.62 -63.73
C ARG A 43 30.13 51.76 -64.54
N GLU A 44 30.93 52.79 -64.83
CA GLU A 44 30.49 53.95 -65.62
C GLU A 44 29.96 53.53 -67.00
N LEU A 45 30.66 52.61 -67.67
CA LEU A 45 30.25 52.12 -69.00
C LEU A 45 28.98 51.27 -68.94
N PHE A 46 28.81 50.43 -67.92
CA PHE A 46 27.57 49.66 -67.73
C PHE A 46 26.39 50.57 -67.37
N GLU A 47 26.56 51.54 -66.46
CA GLU A 47 25.52 52.51 -66.08
C GLU A 47 25.03 53.34 -67.28
N LYS A 48 25.97 53.85 -68.11
CA LYS A 48 25.63 54.58 -69.35
C LYS A 48 24.95 53.71 -70.41
N SER A 49 25.02 52.38 -70.28
CA SER A 49 24.43 51.43 -71.23
C SER A 49 23.12 50.81 -70.73
N LEU A 50 22.69 51.11 -69.50
CA LEU A 50 21.49 50.53 -68.88
C LEU A 50 20.21 50.69 -69.69
N LYS A 51 20.05 51.82 -70.41
CA LYS A 51 18.86 52.05 -71.26
C LYS A 51 18.94 51.32 -72.60
N SER A 52 20.14 51.18 -73.15
CA SER A 52 20.35 50.60 -74.49
C SER A 52 20.45 49.08 -74.45
N ASP A 53 21.04 48.52 -73.39
CA ASP A 53 21.11 47.08 -73.15
C ASP A 53 20.95 46.80 -71.65
N PRO A 54 19.70 46.67 -71.17
CA PRO A 54 19.44 46.41 -69.76
C PRO A 54 20.00 45.05 -69.29
N MET A 55 20.13 44.05 -70.17
CA MET A 55 20.52 42.70 -69.77
C MET A 55 22.01 42.65 -69.40
N LEU A 56 22.88 43.01 -70.36
CA LEU A 56 24.33 42.94 -70.19
C LEU A 56 24.84 43.98 -69.19
N SER A 57 24.25 45.19 -69.18
CA SER A 57 24.59 46.22 -68.20
C SER A 57 24.31 45.78 -66.77
N ASN A 58 23.13 45.21 -66.51
CA ASN A 58 22.81 44.76 -65.16
C ASN A 58 23.61 43.50 -64.77
N TYR A 59 23.94 42.61 -65.71
CA TYR A 59 24.85 41.50 -65.44
C TYR A 59 26.23 42.00 -65.00
N GLY A 60 26.85 42.89 -65.77
CA GLY A 60 28.14 43.49 -65.46
C GLY A 60 28.16 44.23 -64.12
N LEU A 61 27.13 45.04 -63.85
CA LEU A 61 26.97 45.71 -62.55
C LEU A 61 26.80 44.74 -61.39
N SER A 62 26.08 43.62 -61.59
CA SER A 62 25.96 42.58 -60.55
C SER A 62 27.31 41.96 -60.20
N VAL A 63 28.18 41.76 -61.18
CA VAL A 63 29.53 41.23 -60.96
C VAL A 63 30.37 42.23 -60.16
N ILE A 64 30.33 43.52 -60.52
CA ILE A 64 31.05 44.59 -59.80
C ILE A 64 30.58 44.67 -58.34
N PHE A 65 29.28 44.81 -58.12
CA PHE A 65 28.73 44.96 -56.77
C PHE A 65 28.89 43.70 -55.90
N SER A 66 29.11 42.52 -56.48
CA SER A 66 29.33 41.27 -55.75
C SER A 66 30.78 41.02 -55.30
N ARG A 67 31.77 41.80 -55.75
CA ARG A 67 33.18 41.57 -55.42
C ARG A 67 33.63 42.41 -54.22
N ASN A 68 34.05 41.77 -53.13
CA ASN A 68 34.44 42.46 -51.89
C ASN A 68 35.77 43.26 -51.97
N ASN A 69 36.51 43.16 -53.09
CA ASN A 69 37.78 43.85 -53.30
C ASN A 69 37.65 45.18 -54.06
N ASN A 70 36.47 45.81 -54.05
CA ASN A 70 36.24 47.09 -54.71
C ASN A 70 35.29 47.99 -53.89
N PRO A 71 35.36 49.33 -54.05
CA PRO A 71 34.61 50.27 -53.23
C PRO A 71 33.10 50.29 -53.51
N PHE A 72 32.63 49.53 -54.50
CA PHE A 72 31.22 49.42 -54.85
C PHE A 72 30.57 48.13 -54.32
N TYR A 73 31.30 47.34 -53.52
CA TYR A 73 30.77 46.10 -52.96
C TYR A 73 29.47 46.33 -52.17
N GLN A 74 28.38 45.78 -52.67
CA GLN A 74 27.05 45.90 -52.07
C GLN A 74 26.15 44.77 -52.60
N LEU A 75 26.01 43.71 -51.81
CA LEU A 75 25.32 42.48 -52.26
C LEU A 75 23.85 42.70 -52.62
N ASP A 76 23.12 43.58 -51.93
CA ASP A 76 21.72 43.87 -52.28
C ASP A 76 21.58 44.57 -53.63
N SER A 77 22.52 45.46 -53.95
CA SER A 77 22.59 46.12 -55.26
C SER A 77 23.02 45.12 -56.33
N ALA A 78 23.97 44.22 -56.02
CA ALA A 78 24.35 43.13 -56.90
C ALA A 78 23.14 42.25 -57.24
N TYR A 79 22.36 41.89 -56.22
CA TYR A 79 21.15 41.09 -56.38
C TYR A 79 20.07 41.81 -57.19
N ALA A 80 19.79 43.08 -56.88
CA ALA A 80 18.83 43.87 -57.65
C ALA A 80 19.22 43.99 -59.13
N CYS A 81 20.52 44.12 -59.42
CA CYS A 81 21.03 44.09 -60.77
C CYS A 81 20.84 42.72 -61.44
N ILE A 82 21.25 41.60 -60.82
CA ILE A 82 21.09 40.29 -61.47
C ILE A 82 19.61 39.91 -61.71
N GLU A 83 18.68 40.29 -60.82
CA GLU A 83 17.24 40.08 -61.05
C GLU A 83 16.72 40.88 -62.25
N ARG A 84 17.17 42.14 -62.41
CA ARG A 84 16.82 42.95 -63.59
C ARG A 84 17.43 42.37 -64.86
N SER A 85 18.64 41.82 -64.79
CA SER A 85 19.30 41.15 -65.91
C SER A 85 18.53 39.90 -66.33
N LEU A 86 18.13 39.04 -65.38
CA LEU A 86 17.29 37.86 -65.64
C LEU A 86 15.94 38.23 -66.26
N SER A 87 15.26 39.25 -65.70
CA SER A 87 13.98 39.75 -66.22
C SER A 87 14.11 40.28 -67.66
N ALA A 88 15.21 41.00 -67.95
CA ALA A 88 15.50 41.46 -69.31
C ALA A 88 15.83 40.29 -70.25
N TYR A 89 16.62 39.31 -69.80
CA TYR A 89 16.98 38.10 -70.57
C TYR A 89 15.73 37.34 -71.03
N ASP A 90 14.74 37.17 -70.15
CA ASP A 90 13.49 36.46 -70.44
C ASP A 90 12.60 37.16 -71.50
N GLN A 91 12.86 38.44 -71.80
CA GLN A 91 12.12 39.22 -72.81
C GLN A 91 12.82 39.29 -74.17
N MET A 92 14.03 38.72 -74.30
CA MET A 92 14.83 38.77 -75.52
C MET A 92 14.43 37.70 -76.53
N LYS A 93 14.73 37.94 -77.83
CA LYS A 93 14.50 36.96 -78.90
C LYS A 93 15.67 35.98 -79.00
N ASP A 94 15.40 34.73 -79.36
CA ASP A 94 16.41 33.65 -79.47
C ASP A 94 17.64 34.02 -80.31
N LYS A 95 17.46 34.81 -81.38
CA LYS A 95 18.56 35.26 -82.24
C LYS A 95 19.56 36.14 -81.48
N ASP A 96 19.07 37.03 -80.63
CA ASP A 96 19.90 37.96 -79.86
C ASP A 96 20.61 37.22 -78.71
N LEU A 97 19.93 36.23 -78.11
CA LEU A 97 20.50 35.37 -77.08
C LEU A 97 21.67 34.51 -77.59
N ARG A 98 21.56 33.94 -78.80
CA ARG A 98 22.67 33.17 -79.43
C ARG A 98 23.90 34.05 -79.64
N LYS A 99 23.70 35.27 -80.14
CA LYS A 99 24.78 36.23 -80.37
C LYS A 99 25.50 36.59 -79.07
N ILE A 100 24.75 36.85 -78.00
CA ILE A 100 25.32 37.16 -76.68
C ILE A 100 26.12 35.98 -76.13
N PHE A 101 25.65 34.75 -76.33
CA PHE A 101 26.38 33.56 -75.93
C PHE A 101 27.70 33.40 -76.72
N GLU A 102 27.69 33.64 -78.03
CA GLU A 102 28.89 33.56 -78.87
C GLU A 102 29.93 34.64 -78.52
N GLU A 103 29.49 35.87 -78.22
CA GLU A 103 30.38 37.02 -78.00
C GLU A 103 30.87 37.15 -76.55
N GLN A 104 30.03 36.84 -75.56
CA GLN A 104 30.30 37.09 -74.14
C GLN A 104 30.25 35.81 -73.29
N ALA A 105 29.96 34.65 -73.88
CA ALA A 105 29.76 33.37 -73.19
C ALA A 105 28.67 33.42 -72.12
N LEU A 106 27.66 34.28 -72.28
CA LEU A 106 26.56 34.47 -71.34
C LEU A 106 25.27 33.81 -71.80
N ASN A 107 24.67 33.03 -70.92
CA ASN A 107 23.36 32.39 -71.07
C ASN A 107 22.60 32.38 -69.73
N LYS A 108 21.37 31.87 -69.73
CA LYS A 108 20.53 31.81 -68.53
C LYS A 108 21.21 31.11 -67.35
N ASP A 109 21.98 30.04 -67.60
CA ASP A 109 22.72 29.31 -66.56
C ASP A 109 23.83 30.18 -65.94
N THR A 110 24.55 30.97 -66.73
CA THR A 110 25.56 31.90 -66.19
C THR A 110 24.94 33.01 -65.34
N LEU A 111 23.75 33.50 -65.70
CA LEU A 111 23.01 34.48 -64.90
C LEU A 111 22.53 33.86 -63.59
N TYR A 112 21.99 32.63 -63.62
CA TYR A 112 21.64 31.89 -62.41
C TYR A 112 22.85 31.55 -61.54
N ALA A 113 23.99 31.20 -62.13
CA ALA A 113 25.23 30.95 -61.40
C ALA A 113 25.70 32.22 -60.67
N GLN A 114 25.63 33.39 -61.32
CA GLN A 114 25.95 34.66 -60.67
C GLN A 114 24.93 35.00 -59.57
N ARG A 115 23.64 34.72 -59.78
CA ARG A 115 22.58 34.86 -58.77
C ARG A 115 22.84 33.98 -57.54
N GLN A 116 23.23 32.72 -57.74
CA GLN A 116 23.61 31.77 -56.68
C GLN A 116 24.89 32.20 -55.96
N ARG A 117 25.87 32.73 -56.69
CA ARG A 117 27.11 33.25 -56.12
C ARG A 117 26.84 34.44 -55.20
N ILE A 118 25.99 35.39 -55.60
CA ILE A 118 25.60 36.54 -54.77
C ILE A 118 24.91 36.04 -53.48
N ALA A 119 23.99 35.08 -53.59
CA ALA A 119 23.32 34.48 -52.44
C ALA A 119 24.31 33.76 -51.50
N SER A 120 25.30 33.05 -52.05
CA SER A 120 26.35 32.37 -51.27
C SER A 120 27.24 33.36 -50.52
N LEU A 121 27.65 34.46 -51.17
CA LEU A 121 28.43 35.53 -50.53
C LEU A 121 27.63 36.24 -49.44
N ALA A 122 26.33 36.43 -49.64
CA ALA A 122 25.44 36.99 -48.62
C ALA A 122 25.32 36.08 -47.40
N LEU A 123 25.24 34.76 -47.63
CA LEU A 123 25.24 33.78 -46.56
C LEU A 123 26.58 33.76 -45.82
N ASP A 124 27.72 33.73 -46.52
CA ASP A 124 29.04 33.74 -45.87
C ASP A 124 29.21 34.98 -44.97
N ALA A 125 28.79 36.15 -45.45
CA ALA A 125 28.80 37.38 -44.64
C ALA A 125 27.83 37.32 -43.44
N ALA A 126 26.71 36.59 -43.54
CA ALA A 126 25.80 36.38 -42.41
C ALA A 126 26.34 35.36 -41.40
N ILE A 127 27.03 34.32 -41.88
CA ILE A 127 27.71 33.31 -41.05
C ILE A 127 28.83 33.98 -40.25
N GLU A 128 29.62 34.87 -40.86
CA GLU A 128 30.66 35.64 -40.16
C GLU A 128 30.08 36.53 -39.04
N LYS A 129 28.91 37.14 -39.29
CA LYS A 129 28.20 37.94 -38.26
C LYS A 129 27.63 37.06 -37.14
N ASN A 130 27.26 35.82 -37.45
CA ASN A 130 26.74 34.82 -36.53
C ASN A 130 25.60 35.34 -35.62
N THR A 131 24.59 35.99 -36.22
CA THR A 131 23.39 36.45 -35.52
C THR A 131 22.12 35.96 -36.20
N VAL A 132 21.07 35.71 -35.42
CA VAL A 132 19.75 35.30 -35.93
C VAL A 132 19.21 36.30 -36.96
N PRO A 133 19.21 37.64 -36.72
CA PRO A 133 18.71 38.60 -37.71
C PRO A 133 19.49 38.61 -39.02
N ALA A 134 20.81 38.36 -38.99
CA ALA A 134 21.62 38.31 -40.20
C ALA A 134 21.27 37.09 -41.07
N LEU A 135 21.07 35.93 -40.44
CA LEU A 135 20.68 34.70 -41.13
C LEU A 135 19.24 34.77 -41.63
N GLU A 136 18.30 35.31 -40.84
CA GLU A 136 16.91 35.56 -41.25
C GLU A 136 16.82 36.49 -42.45
N TYR A 137 17.64 37.56 -42.46
CA TYR A 137 17.72 38.46 -43.60
C TYR A 137 18.09 37.70 -44.87
N VAL A 138 19.10 36.84 -44.81
CA VAL A 138 19.53 36.05 -45.96
C VAL A 138 18.47 35.05 -46.40
N ILE A 139 17.85 34.31 -45.47
CA ILE A 139 16.78 33.34 -45.76
C ILE A 139 15.62 34.03 -46.48
N ARG A 140 15.21 35.21 -46.02
CA ARG A 140 14.11 35.98 -46.61
C ARG A 140 14.47 36.60 -47.95
N LYS A 141 15.69 37.13 -48.09
CA LYS A 141 16.13 37.87 -49.28
C LYS A 141 16.56 36.95 -50.42
N TYR A 142 17.12 35.78 -50.09
CA TYR A 142 17.71 34.81 -51.03
C TYR A 142 17.13 33.39 -50.87
N PRO A 143 15.80 33.18 -50.92
CA PRO A 143 15.17 31.88 -50.65
C PRO A 143 15.51 30.81 -51.72
N PHE A 144 16.03 31.21 -52.87
CA PHE A 144 16.45 30.32 -53.96
C PHE A 144 17.89 29.81 -53.81
N SER A 145 18.62 30.23 -52.76
CA SER A 145 20.00 29.81 -52.53
C SER A 145 20.11 28.29 -52.43
N GLN A 146 21.09 27.68 -53.11
CA GLN A 146 21.40 26.27 -52.92
C GLN A 146 21.87 25.94 -51.48
N ARG A 147 22.24 26.97 -50.70
CA ARG A 147 22.64 26.86 -49.29
C ARG A 147 21.55 27.40 -48.34
N ALA A 148 20.29 27.49 -48.79
CA ALA A 148 19.20 27.99 -47.96
C ALA A 148 18.95 27.11 -46.71
N GLU A 149 19.06 25.79 -46.84
CA GLU A 149 18.95 24.85 -45.71
C GLU A 149 20.07 25.09 -44.68
N GLU A 150 21.32 25.27 -45.11
CA GLU A 150 22.43 25.61 -44.20
C GLU A 150 22.14 26.90 -43.41
N ALA A 151 21.57 27.92 -44.06
CA ALA A 151 21.21 29.17 -43.39
C ALA A 151 20.13 28.96 -42.32
N ILE A 152 19.10 28.14 -42.63
CA ILE A 152 18.02 27.78 -41.71
C ILE A 152 18.56 26.99 -40.52
N GLU A 153 19.35 25.95 -40.75
CA GLU A 153 19.93 25.13 -39.69
C GLU A 153 20.82 25.94 -38.74
N ARG A 154 21.66 26.83 -39.28
CA ARG A 154 22.50 27.72 -38.47
C ARG A 154 21.68 28.73 -37.66
N ARG A 155 20.63 29.30 -38.27
CA ARG A 155 19.70 30.21 -37.58
C ARG A 155 19.03 29.49 -36.41
N ASP A 156 18.49 28.31 -36.66
CA ASP A 156 17.76 27.52 -35.68
C ASP A 156 18.68 27.08 -34.54
N ALA A 157 19.89 26.60 -34.85
CA ALA A 157 20.89 26.25 -33.84
C ALA A 157 21.26 27.44 -32.94
N LEU A 158 21.46 28.63 -33.53
CA LEU A 158 21.78 29.84 -32.78
C LEU A 158 20.59 30.32 -31.93
N ALA A 159 19.39 30.34 -32.51
CA ALA A 159 18.17 30.73 -31.80
C ALA A 159 17.87 29.77 -30.64
N PHE A 160 18.09 28.47 -30.83
CA PHE A 160 17.97 27.48 -29.76
C PHE A 160 19.03 27.69 -28.67
N SER A 161 20.28 27.96 -29.04
CA SER A 161 21.34 28.28 -28.06
C SER A 161 21.01 29.53 -27.23
N LEU A 162 20.37 30.54 -27.82
CA LEU A 162 19.90 31.72 -27.10
C LEU A 162 18.75 31.37 -26.14
N ALA A 163 17.84 30.48 -26.53
CA ALA A 163 16.80 29.96 -25.63
C ALA A 163 17.42 29.16 -24.47
N GLN A 164 18.43 28.35 -24.75
CA GLN A 164 19.20 27.62 -23.74
C GLN A 164 19.95 28.53 -22.76
N ALA A 165 20.50 29.65 -23.24
CA ALA A 165 21.17 30.62 -22.39
C ALA A 165 20.20 31.31 -21.40
N GLN A 166 18.94 31.54 -21.81
CA GLN A 166 17.91 32.08 -20.92
C GLN A 166 17.34 31.01 -19.98
N ASN A 167 17.20 29.79 -20.48
CA ASN A 167 16.69 28.62 -19.75
C ASN A 167 15.35 28.87 -19.03
N THR A 168 14.41 29.53 -19.71
CA THR A 168 13.04 29.74 -19.22
C THR A 168 12.06 29.01 -20.13
N TRP A 169 10.93 28.58 -19.59
CA TRP A 169 9.87 27.96 -20.40
C TRP A 169 9.41 28.92 -21.52
N SER A 170 9.37 30.23 -21.26
CA SER A 170 8.93 31.23 -22.24
C SER A 170 9.90 31.35 -23.41
N ALA A 171 11.22 31.24 -23.17
CA ALA A 171 12.23 31.28 -24.23
C ALA A 171 12.12 30.04 -25.14
N TYR A 172 11.95 28.85 -24.57
CA TYR A 172 11.77 27.62 -25.36
C TYR A 172 10.44 27.61 -26.11
N LYS A 173 9.34 28.07 -25.49
CA LYS A 173 8.06 28.25 -26.18
C LYS A 173 8.21 29.20 -27.37
N THR A 174 8.86 30.35 -27.16
CA THR A 174 9.09 31.34 -28.23
C THR A 174 9.88 30.71 -29.37
N PHE A 175 10.93 29.94 -29.08
CA PHE A 175 11.70 29.23 -30.10
C PHE A 175 10.83 28.23 -30.87
N ALA A 176 10.08 27.38 -30.16
CA ALA A 176 9.29 26.33 -30.78
C ALA A 176 8.14 26.88 -31.63
N ASP A 177 7.50 27.96 -31.19
CA ASP A 177 6.48 28.69 -31.94
C ASP A 177 7.05 29.39 -33.19
N THR A 178 8.26 29.95 -33.07
CA THR A 178 8.90 30.71 -34.17
C THR A 178 9.50 29.77 -35.23
N TYR A 179 10.02 28.62 -34.80
CA TYR A 179 10.71 27.66 -35.67
C TYR A 179 10.13 26.24 -35.55
N PRO A 180 8.84 26.02 -35.89
CA PRO A 180 8.17 24.74 -35.68
C PRO A 180 8.72 23.60 -36.55
N GLN A 181 9.42 23.93 -37.64
CA GLN A 181 10.06 22.97 -38.55
C GLN A 181 11.52 22.66 -38.18
N SER A 182 12.05 23.31 -37.14
CA SER A 182 13.40 23.06 -36.65
C SER A 182 13.55 21.63 -36.12
N ALA A 183 14.70 21.01 -36.35
CA ALA A 183 15.03 19.72 -35.73
C ALA A 183 15.03 19.78 -34.19
N GLN A 184 15.25 20.97 -33.61
CA GLN A 184 15.24 21.22 -32.16
C GLN A 184 13.84 21.56 -31.61
N ALA A 185 12.81 21.72 -32.45
CA ALA A 185 11.48 22.13 -32.02
C ALA A 185 10.86 21.15 -31.01
N GLY A 186 10.97 19.84 -31.26
CA GLY A 186 10.50 18.82 -30.32
C GLY A 186 11.19 18.93 -28.96
N ARG A 187 12.52 19.08 -28.95
CA ARG A 187 13.29 19.26 -27.71
C ARG A 187 12.93 20.56 -26.98
N ALA A 188 12.66 21.64 -27.72
CA ALA A 188 12.22 22.90 -27.13
C ALA A 188 10.84 22.76 -26.46
N TRP A 189 9.89 22.05 -27.08
CA TRP A 189 8.60 21.75 -26.46
C TRP A 189 8.76 20.93 -25.18
N GLU A 190 9.60 19.88 -25.18
CA GLU A 190 9.89 19.11 -23.96
C GLU A 190 10.45 19.98 -22.82
N LEU A 191 11.41 20.87 -23.13
CA LEU A 191 12.01 21.78 -22.16
C LEU A 191 11.02 22.85 -21.67
N TYR A 192 10.16 23.34 -22.56
CA TYR A 192 9.05 24.23 -22.20
C TYR A 192 8.12 23.56 -21.19
N GLU A 193 7.60 22.36 -21.50
CA GLU A 193 6.65 21.66 -20.63
C GLU A 193 7.25 21.36 -19.26
N LYS A 194 8.49 20.87 -19.25
CA LYS A 194 9.23 20.56 -18.03
C LYS A 194 9.43 21.80 -17.14
N LEU A 195 10.01 22.87 -17.69
CA LEU A 195 10.32 24.08 -16.90
C LEU A 195 9.05 24.81 -16.46
N LEU A 196 7.99 24.75 -17.27
CA LEU A 196 6.70 25.31 -16.91
C LEU A 196 6.12 24.57 -15.69
N PHE A 197 6.14 23.23 -15.71
CA PHE A 197 5.73 22.41 -14.57
C PHE A 197 6.58 22.75 -13.33
N GLU A 198 7.90 22.60 -13.41
CA GLU A 198 8.82 22.85 -12.29
C GLU A 198 8.66 24.26 -11.68
N GLN A 199 8.45 25.28 -12.52
CA GLN A 199 8.28 26.65 -12.03
C GLN A 199 6.91 26.87 -11.38
N THR A 200 5.84 26.34 -11.98
CA THR A 200 4.46 26.55 -11.50
C THR A 200 4.14 25.72 -10.26
N THR A 201 4.86 24.62 -10.04
CA THR A 201 4.64 23.70 -8.90
C THR A 201 5.79 23.68 -7.91
N ARG A 202 6.64 24.71 -7.92
CA ARG A 202 7.85 24.81 -7.07
C ARG A 202 7.57 24.71 -5.56
N GLY A 203 6.37 25.10 -5.12
CA GLY A 203 5.98 25.05 -3.71
C GLY A 203 5.51 23.67 -3.24
N ASP A 204 5.39 22.69 -4.15
CA ASP A 204 4.91 21.33 -3.87
C ASP A 204 3.59 21.30 -3.08
N THR A 205 2.61 22.13 -3.50
CA THR A 205 1.27 22.17 -2.86
C THR A 205 0.16 21.66 -3.79
N PRO A 206 -0.89 21.02 -3.25
CA PRO A 206 -2.03 20.56 -4.04
C PRO A 206 -2.68 21.65 -4.91
N GLU A 207 -2.76 22.89 -4.40
CA GLU A 207 -3.36 24.02 -5.11
C GLU A 207 -2.56 24.41 -6.35
N GLN A 208 -1.22 24.35 -6.27
CA GLN A 208 -0.34 24.64 -7.41
C GLN A 208 -0.46 23.57 -8.48
N TYR A 209 -0.44 22.29 -8.10
CA TYR A 209 -0.65 21.18 -9.03
C TYR A 209 -2.03 21.26 -9.67
N LEU A 210 -3.08 21.57 -8.91
CA LEU A 210 -4.43 21.74 -9.44
C LEU A 210 -4.51 22.92 -10.42
N ALA A 211 -3.88 24.05 -10.09
CA ALA A 211 -3.82 25.20 -11.00
C ALA A 211 -3.09 24.85 -12.30
N PHE A 212 -2.00 24.07 -12.23
CA PHE A 212 -1.28 23.57 -13.40
C PHE A 212 -2.17 22.66 -14.27
N VAL A 213 -2.83 21.66 -13.68
CA VAL A 213 -3.73 20.74 -14.41
C VAL A 213 -4.86 21.49 -15.10
N ARG A 214 -5.44 22.51 -14.45
CA ARG A 214 -6.51 23.33 -15.04
C ARG A 214 -6.02 24.25 -16.16
N ALA A 215 -4.82 24.81 -16.04
CA ALA A 215 -4.26 25.72 -17.02
C ALA A 215 -3.68 24.99 -18.25
N TYR A 216 -3.17 23.76 -18.07
CA TYR A 216 -2.45 23.01 -19.10
C TYR A 216 -2.89 21.54 -19.15
N PRO A 217 -4.16 21.23 -19.45
CA PRO A 217 -4.72 19.87 -19.36
C PRO A 217 -4.05 18.85 -20.29
N ASP A 218 -3.46 19.29 -21.41
CA ASP A 218 -2.79 18.43 -22.39
C ASP A 218 -1.28 18.26 -22.14
N ASN A 219 -0.72 18.89 -21.10
CA ASN A 219 0.70 18.86 -20.83
C ASN A 219 1.16 17.48 -20.33
N ALA A 220 2.33 17.03 -20.79
CA ALA A 220 2.90 15.72 -20.44
C ALA A 220 3.06 15.45 -18.93
N TYR A 221 3.13 16.50 -18.09
CA TYR A 221 3.28 16.39 -16.64
C TYR A 221 1.96 16.36 -15.86
N VAL A 222 0.79 16.45 -16.52
CA VAL A 222 -0.51 16.37 -15.86
C VAL A 222 -0.70 15.08 -15.04
N PRO A 223 -0.34 13.87 -15.53
CA PRO A 223 -0.43 12.66 -14.72
C PRO A 223 0.43 12.71 -13.46
N GLN A 224 1.62 13.31 -13.54
CA GLN A 224 2.49 13.50 -12.38
C GLN A 224 1.87 14.49 -11.38
N ALA A 225 1.32 15.61 -11.86
CA ALA A 225 0.62 16.58 -11.02
C ALA A 225 -0.59 15.95 -10.31
N GLN A 226 -1.42 15.19 -11.03
CA GLN A 226 -2.59 14.50 -10.47
C GLN A 226 -2.22 13.47 -9.41
N LYS A 227 -1.16 12.69 -9.66
CA LYS A 227 -0.60 11.76 -8.66
C LYS A 227 -0.10 12.50 -7.43
N ARG A 228 0.60 13.62 -7.61
CA ARG A 228 1.16 14.37 -6.49
C ARG A 228 0.08 15.01 -5.62
N ILE A 229 -1.02 15.49 -6.22
CA ILE A 229 -2.21 15.93 -5.46
C ILE A 229 -2.70 14.80 -4.55
N PHE A 230 -2.87 13.58 -5.07
CA PHE A 230 -3.31 12.43 -4.27
C PHE A 230 -2.33 12.12 -3.14
N GLU A 231 -1.04 11.96 -3.44
CA GLU A 231 0.00 11.67 -2.44
C GLU A 231 0.06 12.71 -1.31
N LEU A 232 -0.05 14.00 -1.63
CA LEU A 232 0.03 15.08 -0.64
C LEU A 232 -1.23 15.22 0.21
N THR A 233 -2.39 14.87 -0.31
CA THR A 233 -3.68 15.06 0.37
C THR A 233 -4.17 13.80 1.10
N THR A 234 -3.48 12.67 0.91
CA THR A 234 -3.80 11.38 1.56
C THR A 234 -2.55 10.73 2.15
N ALA A 235 -1.64 11.54 2.71
CA ALA A 235 -0.33 11.09 3.14
C ALA A 235 -0.44 10.13 4.33
N ASP A 236 -1.31 10.45 5.30
CA ASP A 236 -1.51 9.67 6.52
C ASP A 236 -2.51 8.51 6.30
N ARG A 237 -3.14 8.47 5.11
CA ARG A 237 -4.10 7.46 4.65
C ARG A 237 -5.28 7.33 5.61
N THR A 238 -5.81 8.45 6.05
CA THR A 238 -6.94 8.49 6.98
C THR A 238 -8.29 8.59 6.26
N LEU A 239 -9.37 8.25 6.96
CA LEU A 239 -10.72 8.35 6.41
C LEU A 239 -11.07 9.80 6.04
N GLU A 240 -10.64 10.76 6.86
CA GLU A 240 -10.88 12.20 6.66
C GLU A 240 -10.18 12.70 5.39
N GLU A 241 -8.89 12.41 5.24
CA GLU A 241 -8.10 12.76 4.05
C GLU A 241 -8.70 12.20 2.76
N TYR A 242 -9.03 10.90 2.72
CA TYR A 242 -9.63 10.31 1.52
C TYR A 242 -11.01 10.90 1.22
N SER A 243 -11.82 11.18 2.25
CA SER A 243 -13.13 11.81 2.10
C SER A 243 -13.01 13.23 1.53
N ASP A 244 -12.04 14.00 2.01
CA ASP A 244 -11.72 15.31 1.48
C ASP A 244 -11.20 15.24 0.05
N PHE A 245 -10.35 14.25 -0.26
CA PHE A 245 -9.85 14.05 -1.61
C PHE A 245 -10.96 13.80 -2.62
N VAL A 246 -11.88 12.86 -2.36
CA VAL A 246 -12.98 12.56 -3.30
C VAL A 246 -13.97 13.72 -3.42
N ARG A 247 -14.06 14.57 -2.39
CA ARG A 247 -14.90 15.78 -2.39
C ARG A 247 -14.27 16.94 -3.15
N LEU A 248 -12.96 17.15 -3.00
CA LEU A 248 -12.23 18.28 -3.59
C LEU A 248 -11.70 17.98 -5.00
N TYR A 249 -11.43 16.72 -5.31
CA TYR A 249 -10.81 16.27 -6.57
C TYR A 249 -11.56 15.07 -7.20
N PRO A 250 -12.88 15.15 -7.41
CA PRO A 250 -13.69 14.02 -7.88
C PRO A 250 -13.27 13.50 -9.28
N ASP A 251 -12.71 14.36 -10.13
CA ASP A 251 -12.27 14.00 -11.49
C ASP A 251 -10.81 13.52 -11.55
N ASN A 252 -10.11 13.46 -10.41
CA ASN A 252 -8.73 12.97 -10.36
C ASN A 252 -8.71 11.45 -10.65
N PRO A 253 -7.80 10.93 -11.49
CA PRO A 253 -7.74 9.50 -11.82
C PRO A 253 -7.56 8.57 -10.60
N TYR A 254 -7.05 9.09 -9.48
CA TYR A 254 -6.91 8.34 -8.22
C TYR A 254 -8.17 8.37 -7.33
N ALA A 255 -9.27 9.03 -7.76
CA ALA A 255 -10.52 9.09 -6.99
C ALA A 255 -11.10 7.71 -6.68
N ARG A 256 -11.00 6.76 -7.61
CA ARG A 256 -11.44 5.37 -7.36
C ARG A 256 -10.64 4.72 -6.23
N GLN A 257 -9.32 4.89 -6.22
CA GLN A 257 -8.45 4.35 -5.16
C GLN A 257 -8.79 4.97 -3.79
N ALA A 258 -9.07 6.27 -3.74
CA ALA A 258 -9.55 6.92 -2.52
C ALA A 258 -10.89 6.36 -2.04
N TRP A 259 -11.85 6.11 -2.95
CA TRP A 259 -13.12 5.47 -2.60
C TRP A 259 -12.96 4.05 -2.05
N GLU A 260 -12.04 3.27 -2.62
CA GLU A 260 -11.72 1.93 -2.10
C GLU A 260 -11.08 2.00 -0.70
N ALA A 261 -10.24 3.00 -0.44
CA ALA A 261 -9.67 3.24 0.88
C ALA A 261 -10.74 3.68 1.90
N ILE A 262 -11.65 4.60 1.53
CA ILE A 262 -12.82 4.97 2.36
C ILE A 262 -13.63 3.73 2.72
N TYR A 263 -13.92 2.87 1.73
CA TYR A 263 -14.68 1.64 1.94
C TYR A 263 -14.02 0.72 2.96
N ARG A 264 -12.70 0.47 2.81
CA ARG A 264 -11.94 -0.37 3.75
C ARG A 264 -11.88 0.22 5.15
N LEU A 265 -11.64 1.52 5.28
CA LEU A 265 -11.55 2.23 6.56
C LEU A 265 -12.89 2.34 7.27
N TRP A 266 -13.99 2.34 6.52
CA TRP A 266 -15.34 2.45 7.09
C TRP A 266 -15.86 1.13 7.65
N PHE A 267 -15.55 -0.01 7.03
CA PHE A 267 -16.18 -1.29 7.35
C PHE A 267 -15.24 -2.27 8.07
N SER A 268 -15.40 -2.38 9.40
CA SER A 268 -14.97 -3.56 10.18
C SER A 268 -16.01 -4.66 10.25
N ASP A 269 -17.26 -4.33 10.07
CA ASP A 269 -18.39 -5.24 9.98
C ASP A 269 -19.43 -4.65 9.02
N LEU A 270 -20.33 -5.49 8.53
CA LEU A 270 -21.43 -5.09 7.64
C LEU A 270 -22.77 -5.09 8.40
N SER A 271 -22.76 -4.64 9.65
CA SER A 271 -24.01 -4.42 10.40
C SER A 271 -24.94 -3.49 9.63
N PRO A 272 -26.26 -3.72 9.69
CA PRO A 272 -27.24 -2.87 9.03
C PRO A 272 -27.06 -1.39 9.33
N GLU A 273 -26.72 -1.06 10.58
CA GLU A 273 -26.52 0.32 11.06
C GLU A 273 -25.35 0.99 10.35
N ARG A 274 -24.20 0.30 10.20
CA ARG A 274 -23.01 0.85 9.52
C ARG A 274 -23.20 0.98 8.02
N VAL A 275 -23.91 0.03 7.41
CA VAL A 275 -24.22 0.09 5.97
C VAL A 275 -25.15 1.27 5.68
N GLU A 276 -26.16 1.49 6.51
CA GLU A 276 -27.07 2.62 6.37
C GLU A 276 -26.34 3.96 6.61
N ALA A 277 -25.52 4.04 7.66
CA ALA A 277 -24.70 5.22 7.92
C ALA A 277 -23.74 5.52 6.75
N PHE A 278 -23.12 4.49 6.15
CA PHE A 278 -22.27 4.67 4.97
C PHE A 278 -23.02 5.30 3.80
N ARG A 279 -24.22 4.81 3.49
CA ARG A 279 -25.05 5.33 2.39
C ARG A 279 -25.48 6.77 2.62
N GLN A 280 -25.71 7.15 3.87
CA GLN A 280 -26.07 8.52 4.23
C GLN A 280 -24.88 9.48 4.13
N VAL A 281 -23.69 9.05 4.54
CA VAL A 281 -22.47 9.87 4.50
C VAL A 281 -21.88 9.95 3.08
N TYR A 282 -21.96 8.86 2.31
CA TYR A 282 -21.39 8.74 0.96
C TYR A 282 -22.43 8.32 -0.09
N PRO A 283 -23.49 9.11 -0.34
CA PRO A 283 -24.51 8.80 -1.35
C PRO A 283 -23.97 8.70 -2.79
N GLN A 284 -22.80 9.28 -3.04
CA GLN A 284 -22.10 9.32 -4.32
C GLN A 284 -21.09 8.17 -4.52
N PHE A 285 -21.01 7.21 -3.59
CA PHE A 285 -20.08 6.09 -3.68
C PHE A 285 -20.21 5.38 -5.04
N PRO A 286 -19.13 5.28 -5.84
CA PRO A 286 -19.24 4.89 -7.24
C PRO A 286 -19.34 3.37 -7.47
N MET A 287 -19.30 2.56 -6.40
CA MET A 287 -19.23 1.10 -6.48
C MET A 287 -20.33 0.38 -5.68
N PRO A 288 -21.63 0.74 -5.85
CA PRO A 288 -22.72 0.18 -5.03
C PRO A 288 -22.86 -1.34 -5.18
N ALA A 289 -22.55 -1.91 -6.35
CA ALA A 289 -22.61 -3.35 -6.59
C ALA A 289 -21.69 -4.15 -5.65
N ILE A 290 -20.49 -3.62 -5.36
CA ILE A 290 -19.55 -4.25 -4.42
C ILE A 290 -20.17 -4.31 -3.02
N LEU A 291 -20.74 -3.19 -2.55
CA LEU A 291 -21.38 -3.13 -1.24
C LEU A 291 -22.57 -4.10 -1.15
N GLU A 292 -23.40 -4.18 -2.20
CA GLU A 292 -24.55 -5.08 -2.23
C GLU A 292 -24.15 -6.56 -2.19
N GLU A 293 -23.08 -6.91 -2.90
CA GLU A 293 -22.51 -8.27 -2.88
C GLU A 293 -21.93 -8.61 -1.51
N ASP A 294 -21.10 -7.73 -0.96
CA ASP A 294 -20.51 -7.91 0.36
C ASP A 294 -21.59 -8.03 1.45
N VAL A 295 -22.68 -7.25 1.38
CA VAL A 295 -23.82 -7.36 2.31
C VAL A 295 -24.53 -8.71 2.21
N LYS A 296 -24.64 -9.32 1.01
CA LYS A 296 -25.20 -10.67 0.87
C LYS A 296 -24.30 -11.73 1.51
N LEU A 297 -22.99 -11.50 1.49
CA LEU A 297 -21.98 -12.40 2.02
C LEU A 297 -21.58 -12.08 3.48
N ARG A 298 -22.27 -11.15 4.15
CA ARG A 298 -21.87 -10.69 5.50
C ARG A 298 -21.88 -11.79 6.57
N ASP A 299 -22.77 -12.76 6.42
CA ASP A 299 -22.95 -13.88 7.37
C ASP A 299 -22.20 -15.15 6.91
N VAL A 300 -21.45 -15.04 5.82
CA VAL A 300 -20.61 -16.13 5.29
C VAL A 300 -19.30 -16.18 6.08
N THR A 301 -18.93 -17.38 6.50
CA THR A 301 -17.66 -17.63 7.20
C THR A 301 -16.62 -18.07 6.20
N TYR A 302 -15.36 -17.69 6.42
CA TYR A 302 -14.23 -18.03 5.56
C TYR A 302 -13.30 -18.96 6.34
N PHE A 303 -12.84 -20.01 5.68
CA PHE A 303 -12.08 -21.09 6.27
C PHE A 303 -10.75 -21.26 5.52
N PRO A 304 -9.61 -21.32 6.21
CA PRO A 304 -8.32 -21.49 5.57
C PRO A 304 -8.17 -22.91 5.02
N ILE A 305 -7.90 -23.03 3.72
CA ILE A 305 -7.58 -24.32 3.08
C ILE A 305 -6.07 -24.45 2.91
N LEU A 306 -5.57 -25.68 2.95
CA LEU A 306 -4.16 -26.02 2.74
C LEU A 306 -4.06 -27.03 1.61
N SER A 307 -3.27 -26.72 0.58
CA SER A 307 -3.04 -27.61 -0.56
C SER A 307 -1.94 -28.64 -0.28
N LYS A 308 -1.83 -29.66 -1.14
CA LYS A 308 -0.73 -30.66 -1.11
C LYS A 308 0.66 -30.02 -1.20
N ASP A 309 0.75 -28.89 -1.90
CA ASP A 309 1.99 -28.10 -2.03
C ASP A 309 2.28 -27.25 -0.78
N LYS A 310 1.47 -27.40 0.28
CA LYS A 310 1.57 -26.68 1.56
C LYS A 310 1.37 -25.16 1.43
N LEU A 311 0.56 -24.76 0.47
CA LEU A 311 0.14 -23.37 0.31
C LEU A 311 -1.29 -23.19 0.84
N TYR A 312 -1.51 -22.04 1.46
CA TYR A 312 -2.77 -21.64 2.05
C TYR A 312 -3.60 -20.77 1.10
N GLY A 313 -4.91 -20.98 1.15
CA GLY A 313 -5.95 -20.19 0.50
C GLY A 313 -7.19 -20.12 1.39
N PHE A 314 -8.34 -19.75 0.83
CA PHE A 314 -9.61 -19.69 1.57
C PHE A 314 -10.78 -20.26 0.78
N VAL A 315 -11.65 -20.98 1.51
CA VAL A 315 -12.97 -21.38 1.06
C VAL A 315 -14.02 -20.76 1.97
N ASN A 316 -15.15 -20.35 1.42
CA ASN A 316 -16.25 -19.82 2.21
C ASN A 316 -17.25 -20.91 2.65
N SER A 317 -18.17 -20.59 3.56
CA SER A 317 -19.17 -21.55 4.07
C SER A 317 -20.20 -22.00 3.03
N LEU A 318 -20.19 -21.43 1.83
CA LEU A 318 -20.96 -21.89 0.67
C LEU A 318 -20.18 -22.90 -0.20
N GLY A 319 -18.94 -23.23 0.17
CA GLY A 319 -18.06 -24.14 -0.55
C GLY A 319 -17.34 -23.49 -1.75
N GLN A 320 -17.35 -22.16 -1.85
CA GLN A 320 -16.68 -21.44 -2.93
C GLN A 320 -15.25 -21.09 -2.50
N VAL A 321 -14.26 -21.46 -3.32
CA VAL A 321 -12.88 -21.00 -3.13
C VAL A 321 -12.84 -19.51 -3.44
N THR A 322 -12.55 -18.69 -2.44
CA THR A 322 -12.51 -17.23 -2.56
C THR A 322 -11.09 -16.71 -2.78
N VAL A 323 -10.10 -17.52 -2.37
CA VAL A 323 -8.67 -17.23 -2.52
C VAL A 323 -7.97 -18.54 -2.82
N ASP A 324 -7.39 -18.66 -4.00
CA ASP A 324 -6.65 -19.86 -4.38
C ASP A 324 -5.41 -20.06 -3.49
N PRO A 325 -5.02 -21.31 -3.17
CA PRO A 325 -3.82 -21.61 -2.41
C PRO A 325 -2.55 -20.99 -3.01
N GLN A 326 -1.98 -19.99 -2.34
CA GLN A 326 -0.81 -19.26 -2.85
C GLN A 326 0.08 -18.62 -1.76
N TYR A 327 -0.31 -18.74 -0.48
CA TYR A 327 0.38 -18.14 0.65
C TYR A 327 1.09 -19.20 1.48
N ASP A 328 2.22 -18.85 2.10
CA ASP A 328 2.96 -19.78 2.96
C ASP A 328 2.30 -19.92 4.34
N PHE A 329 1.50 -18.91 4.72
CA PHE A 329 0.78 -18.83 5.99
C PHE A 329 -0.45 -17.92 5.82
N VAL A 330 -1.52 -18.20 6.57
CA VAL A 330 -2.68 -17.30 6.72
C VAL A 330 -3.23 -17.36 8.15
N ASP A 331 -3.77 -16.25 8.63
CA ASP A 331 -4.67 -16.20 9.77
C ASP A 331 -6.15 -16.20 9.34
N ASP A 332 -7.03 -16.47 10.29
CA ASP A 332 -8.47 -16.36 10.09
C ASP A 332 -8.88 -14.92 9.77
N PHE A 333 -9.96 -14.75 8.99
CA PHE A 333 -10.54 -13.44 8.75
C PHE A 333 -11.05 -12.81 10.05
N SER A 334 -10.50 -11.64 10.39
CA SER A 334 -10.94 -10.79 11.50
C SER A 334 -11.25 -9.39 10.98
N SER A 335 -12.39 -8.84 11.37
CA SER A 335 -12.83 -7.51 10.92
C SER A 335 -12.76 -7.33 9.39
N ARG A 336 -13.13 -8.37 8.63
CA ARG A 336 -13.11 -8.45 7.15
C ARG A 336 -11.72 -8.43 6.50
N ALA A 337 -10.65 -8.69 7.25
CA ALA A 337 -9.31 -8.84 6.70
C ALA A 337 -8.60 -10.07 7.30
N ALA A 338 -7.73 -10.71 6.52
CA ALA A 338 -6.90 -11.82 6.99
C ALA A 338 -5.42 -11.47 6.79
N LEU A 339 -4.58 -11.80 7.76
CA LEU A 339 -3.12 -11.72 7.61
C LEU A 339 -2.66 -12.87 6.72
N VAL A 340 -1.78 -12.58 5.75
CA VAL A 340 -1.23 -13.57 4.81
C VAL A 340 0.28 -13.40 4.70
N GLY A 341 0.99 -14.53 4.63
CA GLY A 341 2.45 -14.59 4.52
C GLY A 341 2.92 -15.08 3.16
N LYS A 342 4.01 -14.48 2.66
CA LYS A 342 4.74 -14.95 1.47
C LYS A 342 6.24 -14.73 1.65
N GLY A 343 7.00 -15.81 1.70
CA GLY A 343 8.39 -15.80 2.16
C GLY A 343 8.48 -15.34 3.61
N ASP A 344 9.42 -14.45 3.90
CA ASP A 344 9.67 -13.91 5.25
C ASP A 344 8.89 -12.62 5.53
N ARG A 345 7.78 -12.39 4.82
CA ARG A 345 7.01 -11.15 4.91
C ARG A 345 5.51 -11.38 4.90
N VAL A 346 4.79 -10.45 5.51
CA VAL A 346 3.32 -10.50 5.63
C VAL A 346 2.63 -9.26 5.07
N SER A 347 1.38 -9.44 4.69
CA SER A 347 0.42 -8.38 4.31
C SER A 347 -0.99 -8.84 4.70
N TYR A 348 -2.01 -8.07 4.34
CA TYR A 348 -3.41 -8.38 4.60
C TYR A 348 -4.19 -8.48 3.31
N ILE A 349 -5.18 -9.37 3.28
CA ILE A 349 -6.17 -9.46 2.20
C ILE A 349 -7.57 -9.15 2.73
N ASP A 350 -8.42 -8.61 1.86
CA ASP A 350 -9.86 -8.57 2.10
C ASP A 350 -10.55 -9.91 1.77
N THR A 351 -11.85 -10.01 2.03
CA THR A 351 -12.64 -11.23 1.79
C THR A 351 -12.71 -11.68 0.33
N ARG A 352 -12.24 -10.86 -0.62
CA ARG A 352 -12.17 -11.15 -2.06
C ARG A 352 -10.74 -11.48 -2.49
N GLY A 353 -9.80 -11.58 -1.56
CA GLY A 353 -8.39 -11.83 -1.85
C GLY A 353 -7.61 -10.60 -2.32
N SER A 354 -8.19 -9.40 -2.23
CA SER A 354 -7.49 -8.18 -2.63
C SER A 354 -6.47 -7.79 -1.56
N LEU A 355 -5.20 -7.69 -1.94
CA LEU A 355 -4.12 -7.25 -1.07
C LEU A 355 -4.31 -5.79 -0.65
N LEU A 356 -4.08 -5.52 0.64
CA LEU A 356 -4.11 -4.19 1.22
C LEU A 356 -2.91 -3.35 0.77
N ASP A 357 -1.73 -3.94 0.86
CA ASP A 357 -0.46 -3.41 0.40
C ASP A 357 0.41 -4.55 -0.15
N ASP A 358 1.61 -4.24 -0.62
CA ASP A 358 2.60 -5.29 -0.87
C ASP A 358 3.04 -5.92 0.46
N PHE A 359 3.73 -7.06 0.39
CA PHE A 359 4.35 -7.73 1.54
C PHE A 359 5.43 -6.86 2.20
N ARG A 360 5.00 -5.91 3.03
CA ARG A 360 5.82 -4.84 3.60
C ARG A 360 6.44 -5.23 4.94
N TRP A 361 5.70 -5.97 5.75
CA TRP A 361 5.99 -6.18 7.18
C TRP A 361 6.69 -7.51 7.42
N GLU A 362 7.47 -7.60 8.50
CA GLU A 362 8.11 -8.86 8.93
C GLU A 362 7.10 -9.80 9.56
N ASP A 363 6.18 -9.25 10.36
CA ASP A 363 5.10 -9.98 11.00
C ASP A 363 3.94 -9.02 11.36
N GLY A 364 2.83 -9.56 11.84
CA GLY A 364 1.69 -8.77 12.27
C GLY A 364 0.63 -9.60 13.00
N PHE A 365 -0.41 -8.92 13.44
CA PHE A 365 -1.55 -9.54 14.12
C PHE A 365 -2.84 -9.30 13.35
N PRO A 366 -3.87 -10.15 13.51
CA PRO A 366 -5.18 -9.93 12.91
C PRO A 366 -5.77 -8.56 13.31
N PHE A 367 -6.52 -7.96 12.39
CA PHE A 367 -7.21 -6.69 12.66
C PHE A 367 -8.16 -6.83 13.86
N GLN A 368 -8.10 -5.83 14.74
CA GLN A 368 -8.98 -5.63 15.89
C GLN A 368 -9.84 -4.38 15.63
N GLY A 369 -10.95 -4.57 14.92
CA GLY A 369 -11.77 -3.49 14.37
C GLY A 369 -11.10 -2.87 13.14
N GLU A 370 -10.76 -1.58 13.22
CA GLU A 370 -10.11 -0.87 12.10
C GLU A 370 -8.57 -0.85 12.15
N LEU A 371 -7.97 -1.43 13.19
CA LEU A 371 -6.55 -1.32 13.48
C LEU A 371 -5.89 -2.70 13.57
N ALA A 372 -4.63 -2.80 13.16
CA ALA A 372 -3.79 -3.97 13.35
C ALA A 372 -2.42 -3.57 13.88
N VAL A 373 -1.82 -4.44 14.69
CA VAL A 373 -0.41 -4.30 15.11
C VAL A 373 0.46 -4.98 14.06
N VAL A 374 1.52 -4.32 13.64
CA VAL A 374 2.52 -4.85 12.68
C VAL A 374 3.91 -4.72 13.26
N ILE A 375 4.83 -5.56 12.78
CA ILE A 375 6.20 -5.67 13.28
C ILE A 375 7.19 -5.38 12.15
N GLN A 376 8.18 -4.53 12.46
CA GLN A 376 9.31 -4.24 11.59
C GLN A 376 10.56 -3.98 12.43
N ASP A 377 11.68 -4.61 12.07
CA ASP A 377 12.97 -4.49 12.75
C ASP A 377 12.88 -4.85 14.25
N GLY A 378 11.99 -5.79 14.58
CA GLY A 378 11.70 -6.24 15.95
C GLY A 378 10.93 -5.23 16.83
N LEU A 379 10.42 -4.15 16.25
CA LEU A 379 9.59 -3.14 16.92
C LEU A 379 8.15 -3.19 16.40
N GLU A 380 7.21 -2.88 17.29
CA GLU A 380 5.79 -2.87 16.97
C GLU A 380 5.30 -1.45 16.66
N GLY A 381 4.31 -1.36 15.78
CA GLY A 381 3.49 -0.17 15.55
C GLY A 381 2.08 -0.56 15.11
N VAL A 382 1.25 0.45 14.79
CA VAL A 382 -0.17 0.22 14.46
C VAL A 382 -0.50 0.79 13.10
N ILE A 383 -1.23 0.02 12.30
CA ILE A 383 -1.76 0.48 11.01
C ILE A 383 -3.29 0.43 10.98
N ASN A 384 -3.87 1.24 10.08
CA ASN A 384 -5.28 1.18 9.71
C ASN A 384 -5.51 0.29 8.47
N LYS A 385 -6.78 0.10 8.08
CA LYS A 385 -7.18 -0.68 6.89
C LYS A 385 -6.94 -0.04 5.52
N ALA A 386 -6.25 1.09 5.47
CA ALA A 386 -5.65 1.63 4.25
C ALA A 386 -4.11 1.48 4.27
N GLY A 387 -3.56 0.80 5.28
CA GLY A 387 -2.12 0.69 5.50
C GLY A 387 -1.47 2.00 5.94
N GLY A 388 -2.25 2.95 6.46
CA GLY A 388 -1.76 4.17 7.10
C GLY A 388 -1.28 3.88 8.50
N GLU A 389 -0.14 4.46 8.88
CA GLU A 389 0.44 4.30 10.21
C GLU A 389 -0.33 5.16 11.22
N VAL A 390 -0.90 4.52 12.23
CA VAL A 390 -1.59 5.17 13.36
C VAL A 390 -0.63 5.35 14.54
N LEU A 391 0.28 4.39 14.74
CA LEU A 391 1.38 4.50 15.69
C LEU A 391 2.68 4.05 15.02
N PRO A 392 3.80 4.79 15.22
CA PRO A 392 5.08 4.47 14.59
C PRO A 392 5.71 3.17 15.08
N MET A 393 6.59 2.60 14.26
CA MET A 393 7.38 1.39 14.56
C MET A 393 8.49 1.69 15.58
N GLU A 394 8.12 1.91 16.84
CA GLU A 394 9.07 2.27 17.89
C GLU A 394 8.74 1.70 19.27
N PHE A 395 7.75 0.81 19.36
CA PHE A 395 7.28 0.25 20.62
C PHE A 395 7.85 -1.15 20.83
N ASP A 396 8.17 -1.47 22.09
CA ASP A 396 8.60 -2.82 22.46
C ASP A 396 7.43 -3.80 22.39
N ARG A 397 6.23 -3.33 22.78
CA ARG A 397 4.95 -4.06 22.71
C ARG A 397 3.75 -3.14 22.59
N ILE A 398 2.71 -3.61 21.93
CA ILE A 398 1.41 -2.95 21.77
C ILE A 398 0.30 -3.93 22.13
N TYR A 399 -0.57 -3.47 23.02
CA TYR A 399 -1.75 -4.19 23.44
C TYR A 399 -2.97 -3.50 22.82
N LEU A 400 -3.57 -4.17 21.85
CA LEU A 400 -4.70 -3.68 21.06
C LEU A 400 -5.95 -4.53 21.30
N ARG A 401 -7.10 -3.86 21.41
CA ARG A 401 -8.44 -4.47 21.40
C ARG A 401 -9.29 -3.84 20.31
N GLU A 402 -10.41 -4.47 20.01
CA GLU A 402 -11.39 -3.97 19.04
C GLU A 402 -11.89 -2.56 19.38
N THR A 403 -12.13 -2.30 20.67
CA THR A 403 -12.55 -0.99 21.20
C THR A 403 -11.60 -0.48 22.29
N GLY A 404 -11.73 0.80 22.62
CA GLY A 404 -10.96 1.46 23.67
C GLY A 404 -9.58 1.98 23.21
N PRO A 405 -8.84 2.60 24.15
CA PRO A 405 -7.49 3.12 23.91
C PRO A 405 -6.48 2.03 23.56
N ILE A 406 -5.45 2.40 22.81
CA ILE A 406 -4.28 1.54 22.52
C ILE A 406 -3.31 1.68 23.70
N LEU A 407 -2.80 0.57 24.22
CA LEU A 407 -1.79 0.57 25.27
C LEU A 407 -0.45 0.14 24.67
N THR A 408 0.60 0.92 24.89
CA THR A 408 1.95 0.63 24.40
C THR A 408 2.94 0.48 25.55
N GLU A 409 4.00 -0.28 25.32
CA GLU A 409 5.17 -0.40 26.19
C GLU A 409 6.41 0.06 25.41
N LYS A 410 7.20 0.98 26.00
CA LYS A 410 8.46 1.48 25.44
C LYS A 410 9.44 1.79 26.55
N GLY A 411 10.60 1.13 26.55
CA GLY A 411 11.63 1.32 27.57
C GLY A 411 11.16 0.96 28.99
N GLY A 412 10.25 -0.01 29.11
CA GLY A 412 9.65 -0.43 30.39
C GLY A 412 8.60 0.53 30.97
N LEU A 413 8.17 1.54 30.20
CA LEU A 413 7.07 2.43 30.56
C LEU A 413 5.85 2.16 29.67
N TYR A 414 4.68 2.31 30.25
CA TYR A 414 3.40 2.04 29.62
C TYR A 414 2.65 3.34 29.31
N ARG A 415 2.07 3.49 28.12
CA ARG A 415 1.32 4.69 27.76
C ARG A 415 0.06 4.37 26.95
N TYR A 416 -1.00 5.14 27.18
CA TYR A 416 -2.23 5.04 26.40
C TYR A 416 -2.29 6.06 25.27
N TYR A 417 -2.80 5.61 24.13
CA TYR A 417 -3.06 6.40 22.95
C TYR A 417 -4.53 6.28 22.53
N SER A 418 -5.07 7.34 21.95
CA SER A 418 -6.35 7.29 21.26
C SER A 418 -6.25 6.35 20.06
N ARG A 419 -7.39 5.91 19.52
CA ARG A 419 -7.40 5.11 18.28
C ARG A 419 -6.98 5.91 17.03
N ARG A 420 -6.72 7.22 17.18
CA ARG A 420 -6.12 8.08 16.16
C ARG A 420 -4.61 8.28 16.38
N GLY A 421 -4.02 7.64 17.38
CA GLY A 421 -2.58 7.75 17.68
C GLY A 421 -2.21 8.94 18.58
N GLU A 422 -3.18 9.62 19.18
CA GLU A 422 -2.89 10.77 20.05
C GLU A 422 -2.58 10.28 21.48
N PRO A 423 -1.49 10.73 22.13
CA PRO A 423 -1.21 10.34 23.51
C PRO A 423 -2.29 10.88 24.46
N LEU A 424 -2.83 10.02 25.33
CA LEU A 424 -3.90 10.41 26.25
C LEU A 424 -3.38 10.91 27.60
N PHE A 425 -2.42 10.19 28.20
CA PHE A 425 -1.90 10.47 29.54
C PHE A 425 -0.36 10.41 29.58
N GLU A 426 0.20 10.85 30.70
CA GLU A 426 1.60 10.59 31.03
C GLU A 426 1.87 9.09 31.20
N PRO A 427 3.09 8.61 30.93
CA PRO A 427 3.44 7.19 31.06
C PRO A 427 3.35 6.67 32.50
N PHE A 428 3.11 5.37 32.62
CA PHE A 428 3.00 4.60 33.86
C PHE A 428 4.13 3.57 33.97
N GLU A 429 4.47 3.18 35.20
CA GLU A 429 5.43 2.08 35.45
C GLU A 429 4.84 0.72 35.06
N LYS A 430 3.52 0.57 35.20
CA LYS A 430 2.73 -0.58 34.73
C LYS A 430 1.31 -0.12 34.39
N ALA A 431 0.67 -0.78 33.44
CA ALA A 431 -0.71 -0.52 33.10
C ALA A 431 -1.41 -1.78 32.57
N GLU A 432 -2.68 -1.96 32.93
CA GLU A 432 -3.57 -2.96 32.34
C GLU A 432 -4.48 -2.33 31.28
N LEU A 433 -4.90 -3.09 30.27
CA LEU A 433 -5.95 -2.62 29.35
C LEU A 433 -7.21 -2.19 30.11
N PHE A 434 -7.90 -1.18 29.57
CA PHE A 434 -9.20 -0.76 30.10
C PHE A 434 -10.17 -1.95 30.14
N ARG A 435 -10.84 -2.09 31.29
CA ARG A 435 -11.88 -3.11 31.50
C ARG A 435 -13.19 -2.58 30.92
N GLY A 436 -13.56 -3.16 29.79
CA GLY A 436 -14.58 -2.56 28.93
C GLY A 436 -14.15 -1.12 28.61
N ASP A 437 -15.08 -0.20 28.82
CA ASP A 437 -14.93 1.19 28.43
C ASP A 437 -14.76 2.15 29.61
N SER A 438 -14.52 1.66 30.83
CA SER A 438 -14.65 2.49 32.05
C SER A 438 -13.35 2.76 32.78
N VAL A 439 -12.64 1.71 33.22
CA VAL A 439 -11.53 1.85 34.17
C VAL A 439 -10.33 0.99 33.82
N ALA A 440 -9.13 1.44 34.25
CA ALA A 440 -7.90 0.67 34.15
C ALA A 440 -7.11 0.72 35.47
N VAL A 441 -6.36 -0.34 35.74
CA VAL A 441 -5.38 -0.38 36.84
C VAL A 441 -4.02 0.03 36.29
N VAL A 442 -3.39 0.99 36.97
CA VAL A 442 -2.06 1.50 36.60
C VAL A 442 -1.17 1.62 37.84
N VAL A 443 0.14 1.63 37.64
CA VAL A 443 1.13 1.91 38.68
C VAL A 443 1.86 3.19 38.34
N ALA A 444 1.80 4.16 39.26
CA ALA A 444 2.49 5.45 39.15
C ALA A 444 3.13 5.83 40.48
N ASN A 445 4.43 6.13 40.45
CA ASN A 445 5.25 6.42 41.63
C ASN A 445 5.23 5.26 42.64
N GLY A 446 5.38 4.02 42.15
CA GLY A 446 5.37 2.79 42.94
C GLY A 446 4.02 2.44 43.60
N LYS A 447 2.93 3.11 43.22
CA LYS A 447 1.60 2.91 43.81
C LYS A 447 0.56 2.54 42.77
N ALA A 448 -0.26 1.55 43.08
CA ALA A 448 -1.37 1.13 42.25
C ALA A 448 -2.53 2.13 42.34
N ARG A 449 -3.12 2.47 41.19
CA ARG A 449 -4.23 3.42 41.03
C ARG A 449 -5.26 2.85 40.07
N LEU A 450 -6.51 3.19 40.34
CA LEU A 450 -7.61 2.95 39.41
C LEU A 450 -7.93 4.27 38.70
N ILE A 451 -7.85 4.29 37.38
CA ILE A 451 -8.07 5.49 36.57
C ILE A 451 -9.31 5.37 35.69
N ASP A 452 -9.94 6.50 35.40
CA ASP A 452 -10.98 6.63 34.36
C ASP A 452 -10.39 7.00 32.98
N ARG A 453 -11.28 7.26 32.01
CA ARG A 453 -10.93 7.68 30.63
C ARG A 453 -10.32 9.07 30.53
N GLU A 454 -10.34 9.85 31.60
CA GLU A 454 -9.64 11.13 31.68
C GLU A 454 -8.34 11.00 32.50
N GLY A 455 -7.93 9.77 32.85
CA GLY A 455 -6.72 9.48 33.60
C GLY A 455 -6.82 9.87 35.07
N ARG A 456 -8.02 10.21 35.55
CA ARG A 456 -8.25 10.66 36.92
C ARG A 456 -8.28 9.45 37.85
N SER A 457 -7.56 9.55 38.95
CA SER A 457 -7.61 8.53 40.01
C SER A 457 -9.00 8.53 40.65
N LEU A 458 -9.68 7.39 40.58
CA LEU A 458 -11.03 7.21 41.14
C LEU A 458 -11.02 6.89 42.64
N LEU A 459 -9.89 6.42 43.17
CA LEU A 459 -9.77 5.98 44.56
C LEU A 459 -8.88 6.94 45.36
N PRO A 460 -9.35 7.43 46.52
CA PRO A 460 -8.51 8.09 47.50
C PRO A 460 -7.72 7.04 48.31
N GLY A 461 -6.42 6.86 48.03
CA GLY A 461 -5.58 5.98 48.83
C GLY A 461 -4.25 5.62 48.17
N ASP A 462 -3.29 5.22 49.00
CA ASP A 462 -1.99 4.70 48.57
C ASP A 462 -2.01 3.17 48.66
N PHE A 463 -2.22 2.50 47.52
CA PHE A 463 -2.28 1.04 47.44
C PHE A 463 -1.02 0.48 46.79
N THR A 464 -0.58 -0.69 47.26
CA THR A 464 0.53 -1.43 46.65
C THR A 464 0.06 -2.29 45.49
N ASP A 465 -1.22 -2.68 45.47
CA ASP A 465 -1.83 -3.48 44.41
C ASP A 465 -3.35 -3.30 44.38
N LEU A 466 -3.96 -3.50 43.22
CA LEU A 466 -5.40 -3.40 42.97
C LEU A 466 -5.86 -4.54 42.07
N LYS A 467 -6.91 -5.25 42.49
CA LYS A 467 -7.51 -6.33 41.70
C LYS A 467 -9.01 -6.08 41.55
N PRO A 468 -9.47 -5.60 40.38
CA PRO A 468 -10.90 -5.45 40.09
C PRO A 468 -11.57 -6.82 40.04
N LEU A 469 -12.64 -6.99 40.82
CA LEU A 469 -13.38 -8.24 41.03
C LEU A 469 -14.83 -8.06 40.57
N GLY A 470 -15.09 -8.33 39.30
CA GLY A 470 -16.41 -8.10 38.70
C GLY A 470 -16.79 -6.62 38.63
N GLU A 471 -18.09 -6.34 38.54
CA GLU A 471 -18.61 -4.99 38.27
C GLU A 471 -18.72 -4.09 39.51
N SER A 472 -18.79 -4.67 40.72
CA SER A 472 -19.09 -3.92 41.95
C SER A 472 -17.99 -3.97 43.01
N MET A 473 -17.04 -4.90 42.91
CA MET A 473 -16.05 -5.14 43.95
C MET A 473 -14.63 -4.93 43.42
N LEU A 474 -13.80 -4.40 44.29
CA LEU A 474 -12.37 -4.18 44.09
C LEU A 474 -11.64 -4.68 45.33
N ALA A 475 -10.63 -5.52 45.13
CA ALA A 475 -9.68 -5.84 46.17
C ALA A 475 -8.52 -4.86 46.12
N VAL A 476 -8.20 -4.24 47.25
CA VAL A 476 -7.12 -3.27 47.39
C VAL A 476 -6.10 -3.77 48.39
N LYS A 477 -4.82 -3.69 48.05
CA LYS A 477 -3.71 -4.11 48.92
C LYS A 477 -3.01 -2.90 49.50
N ASP A 478 -2.95 -2.83 50.82
CA ASP A 478 -2.26 -1.74 51.51
C ASP A 478 -0.76 -2.04 51.70
N SER A 479 -0.04 -1.12 52.36
CA SER A 479 1.40 -1.26 52.65
C SER A 479 1.72 -2.36 53.67
N THR A 480 0.73 -2.87 54.41
CA THR A 480 0.91 -4.02 55.32
C THR A 480 0.90 -5.35 54.56
N GLY A 481 0.58 -5.32 53.26
CA GLY A 481 0.47 -6.49 52.41
C GLY A 481 -0.86 -7.23 52.55
N LYS A 482 -1.82 -6.68 53.29
CA LYS A 482 -3.17 -7.25 53.45
C LYS A 482 -4.13 -6.71 52.41
N TRP A 483 -5.04 -7.56 51.97
CA TRP A 483 -6.13 -7.20 51.08
C TRP A 483 -7.37 -6.76 51.86
N SER A 484 -8.01 -5.71 51.37
CA SER A 484 -9.34 -5.24 51.79
C SER A 484 -10.29 -5.23 50.61
N LEU A 485 -11.59 -5.39 50.86
CA LEU A 485 -12.61 -5.36 49.82
C LEU A 485 -13.37 -4.03 49.88
N THR A 486 -13.52 -3.40 48.73
CA THR A 486 -14.16 -2.10 48.57
C THR A 486 -14.97 -2.05 47.27
N ASP A 487 -15.88 -1.10 47.14
CA ASP A 487 -16.44 -0.76 45.84
C ASP A 487 -15.48 0.14 45.04
N TYR A 488 -15.85 0.46 43.81
CA TYR A 488 -15.06 1.37 42.95
C TYR A 488 -15.05 2.84 43.41
N ARG A 489 -15.72 3.18 44.52
CA ARG A 489 -15.73 4.50 45.17
C ARG A 489 -14.91 4.51 46.46
N ALA A 490 -14.12 3.46 46.73
CA ALA A 490 -13.38 3.24 47.96
C ALA A 490 -14.26 3.11 49.23
N THR A 491 -15.55 2.78 49.09
CA THR A 491 -16.43 2.41 50.21
C THR A 491 -16.06 1.01 50.69
N PRO A 492 -15.64 0.80 51.94
CA PRO A 492 -15.32 -0.54 52.44
C PRO A 492 -16.56 -1.45 52.39
N LEU A 493 -16.44 -2.60 51.71
CA LEU A 493 -17.51 -3.61 51.67
C LEU A 493 -17.44 -4.55 52.89
N SER A 494 -16.24 -4.67 53.49
CA SER A 494 -16.01 -5.47 54.69
C SER A 494 -14.90 -4.85 55.55
N THR A 495 -15.00 -5.04 56.86
CA THR A 495 -13.94 -4.66 57.80
C THR A 495 -12.82 -5.70 57.90
N LYS A 496 -13.03 -6.91 57.34
CA LYS A 496 -12.02 -7.98 57.37
C LYS A 496 -10.81 -7.64 56.50
N ARG A 497 -9.70 -8.30 56.81
CA ARG A 497 -8.43 -8.22 56.09
C ARG A 497 -8.01 -9.62 55.70
N TYR A 498 -7.55 -9.79 54.47
CA TYR A 498 -7.22 -11.09 53.90
C TYR A 498 -5.73 -11.15 53.53
N ASP A 499 -5.15 -12.33 53.65
CA ASP A 499 -3.79 -12.61 53.15
C ASP A 499 -3.78 -12.71 51.63
N GLU A 500 -4.89 -13.17 51.07
CA GLU A 500 -5.04 -13.43 49.64
C GLU A 500 -6.51 -13.33 49.23
N VAL A 501 -6.74 -12.81 48.02
CA VAL A 501 -8.05 -12.74 47.38
C VAL A 501 -7.93 -13.30 45.97
N GLY A 502 -8.67 -14.38 45.71
CA GLY A 502 -8.79 -15.02 44.40
C GLY A 502 -9.68 -14.22 43.45
N GLU A 503 -9.75 -14.67 42.20
CA GLU A 503 -10.72 -14.13 41.25
C GLU A 503 -12.15 -14.50 41.64
N ILE A 504 -13.12 -13.75 41.12
CA ILE A 504 -14.53 -14.16 41.20
C ILE A 504 -14.76 -15.33 40.24
N SER A 505 -15.42 -16.37 40.73
CA SER A 505 -15.96 -17.46 39.93
C SER A 505 -17.32 -17.86 40.48
N ASP A 506 -18.33 -18.00 39.62
CA ASP A 506 -19.74 -18.19 39.99
C ASP A 506 -20.21 -17.21 41.08
N SER A 507 -19.90 -15.93 40.89
CA SER A 507 -20.21 -14.82 41.80
C SER A 507 -19.55 -14.88 43.19
N LEU A 508 -18.62 -15.79 43.43
CA LEU A 508 -17.89 -15.88 44.71
C LEU A 508 -16.40 -15.68 44.51
N ALA A 509 -15.77 -14.90 45.39
CA ALA A 509 -14.31 -14.78 45.45
C ALA A 509 -13.77 -15.55 46.65
N ALA A 510 -12.77 -16.41 46.42
CA ALA A 510 -12.10 -17.11 47.51
C ALA A 510 -11.20 -16.14 48.30
N VAL A 511 -11.28 -16.17 49.63
CA VAL A 511 -10.51 -15.29 50.52
C VAL A 511 -9.78 -16.10 51.59
N ARG A 512 -8.51 -15.78 51.84
CA ARG A 512 -7.64 -16.54 52.76
C ARG A 512 -7.23 -15.72 53.99
N VAL A 513 -7.25 -16.37 55.15
CA VAL A 513 -6.67 -15.86 56.41
C VAL A 513 -5.90 -16.99 57.08
N GLY A 514 -4.58 -16.86 57.14
CA GLY A 514 -3.66 -17.88 57.61
C GLY A 514 -3.78 -19.18 56.80
N GLN A 515 -4.08 -20.26 57.51
CA GLN A 515 -4.26 -21.63 56.96
C GLN A 515 -5.72 -21.95 56.64
N LYS A 516 -6.60 -20.95 56.69
CA LYS A 516 -8.02 -21.12 56.43
C LYS A 516 -8.46 -20.22 55.30
N TYR A 517 -9.47 -20.66 54.57
CA TYR A 517 -10.11 -19.88 53.53
C TYR A 517 -11.63 -19.96 53.63
N GLY A 518 -12.29 -19.02 52.96
CA GLY A 518 -13.74 -18.93 52.81
C GLY A 518 -14.07 -18.22 51.50
N TYR A 519 -15.30 -17.73 51.38
CA TYR A 519 -15.78 -17.10 50.16
C TYR A 519 -16.63 -15.87 50.46
N VAL A 520 -16.45 -14.84 49.64
CA VAL A 520 -17.25 -13.60 49.68
C VAL A 520 -18.10 -13.47 48.43
N ASP A 521 -19.29 -12.90 48.58
CA ASP A 521 -20.18 -12.52 47.49
C ASP A 521 -19.75 -11.19 46.81
N PRO A 522 -20.40 -10.76 45.72
CA PRO A 522 -20.06 -9.51 45.03
C PRO A 522 -20.32 -8.24 45.86
N GLN A 523 -21.01 -8.36 47.00
CA GLN A 523 -21.22 -7.30 47.97
C GLN A 523 -20.14 -7.33 49.08
N GLY A 524 -19.14 -8.22 48.98
CA GLY A 524 -18.04 -8.36 49.92
C GLY A 524 -18.41 -9.03 51.24
N LYS A 525 -19.62 -9.59 51.34
CA LYS A 525 -20.09 -10.33 52.51
C LYS A 525 -19.65 -11.79 52.40
N GLU A 526 -19.27 -12.39 53.53
CA GLU A 526 -18.93 -13.82 53.57
C GLU A 526 -20.16 -14.68 53.26
N ALA A 527 -20.20 -15.25 52.06
CA ALA A 527 -21.14 -16.30 51.69
C ALA A 527 -20.80 -17.61 52.44
N ILE A 528 -19.51 -17.88 52.59
CA ILE A 528 -18.98 -19.03 53.34
C ILE A 528 -17.86 -18.50 54.26
N ALA A 529 -18.06 -18.64 55.56
CA ALA A 529 -17.11 -18.15 56.56
C ALA A 529 -15.71 -18.77 56.36
N VAL A 530 -14.66 -18.01 56.71
CA VAL A 530 -13.26 -18.45 56.62
C VAL A 530 -12.96 -19.55 57.65
N ASN A 531 -13.34 -20.79 57.32
CA ASN A 531 -13.24 -21.96 58.21
C ASN A 531 -12.75 -23.24 57.51
N LEU A 532 -12.60 -23.22 56.18
CA LEU A 532 -12.13 -24.36 55.39
C LEU A 532 -10.60 -24.40 55.39
N THR A 533 -9.99 -25.59 55.32
CA THR A 533 -8.52 -25.73 55.23
C THR A 533 -8.03 -25.22 53.88
N ALA A 534 -7.14 -24.23 53.88
CA ALA A 534 -6.58 -23.66 52.65
C ALA A 534 -5.84 -24.72 51.83
N PHE A 535 -5.93 -24.58 50.51
CA PHE A 535 -5.06 -25.29 49.59
C PHE A 535 -3.70 -24.58 49.55
N ASP A 536 -2.65 -25.31 49.14
CA ASP A 536 -1.34 -24.69 48.85
C ASP A 536 -1.45 -23.68 47.71
N ASP A 537 -2.36 -23.94 46.76
CA ASP A 537 -2.73 -23.06 45.66
C ASP A 537 -4.23 -22.75 45.72
N MET A 538 -4.57 -21.47 45.91
CA MET A 538 -5.95 -21.00 46.00
C MET A 538 -6.73 -21.15 44.69
N ALA A 539 -6.08 -21.35 43.54
CA ALA A 539 -6.79 -21.68 42.29
C ALA A 539 -7.61 -22.98 42.42
N ARG A 540 -7.20 -23.91 43.30
CA ARG A 540 -7.94 -25.16 43.58
C ARG A 540 -9.21 -24.94 44.41
N ALA A 541 -9.38 -23.75 45.00
CA ALA A 541 -10.59 -23.32 45.69
C ALA A 541 -11.58 -22.60 44.76
N ARG A 542 -11.34 -22.54 43.45
CA ARG A 542 -12.25 -21.84 42.54
C ARG A 542 -13.60 -22.57 42.46
N PHE A 543 -14.70 -21.82 42.56
CA PHE A 543 -16.03 -22.31 42.22
C PHE A 543 -16.14 -22.55 40.71
N SER A 544 -16.71 -23.68 40.30
CA SER A 544 -17.03 -23.95 38.92
C SER A 544 -18.41 -24.58 38.86
N ASP A 545 -19.29 -23.94 38.08
CA ASP A 545 -20.71 -24.29 38.00
C ASP A 545 -21.33 -24.39 39.40
N GLY A 546 -21.08 -23.44 40.31
CA GLY A 546 -21.66 -23.41 41.67
C GLY A 546 -21.17 -24.50 42.63
N LEU A 547 -20.13 -25.26 42.27
CA LEU A 547 -19.48 -26.27 43.10
C LEU A 547 -18.02 -25.93 43.36
N ALA A 548 -17.51 -26.30 44.54
CA ALA A 548 -16.10 -26.13 44.85
C ALA A 548 -15.52 -27.36 45.57
N LYS A 549 -14.23 -27.58 45.32
CA LYS A 549 -13.45 -28.61 46.01
C LYS A 549 -13.13 -28.17 47.44
N THR A 550 -13.08 -29.12 48.36
CA THR A 550 -12.54 -28.90 49.71
C THR A 550 -11.43 -29.90 50.00
N THR A 551 -10.53 -29.57 50.92
CA THR A 551 -9.46 -30.47 51.37
C THR A 551 -9.43 -30.59 52.89
N TYR A 552 -9.13 -31.78 53.39
CA TYR A 552 -8.79 -32.02 54.80
C TYR A 552 -7.90 -33.26 54.90
N ARG A 553 -6.74 -33.14 55.55
CA ARG A 553 -5.74 -34.22 55.73
C ARG A 553 -5.40 -34.96 54.41
N GLY A 554 -5.25 -34.21 53.32
CA GLY A 554 -4.91 -34.77 52.00
C GLY A 554 -6.05 -35.51 51.29
N LYS A 555 -7.28 -35.45 51.83
CA LYS A 555 -8.48 -36.01 51.19
C LYS A 555 -9.39 -34.90 50.70
N TYR A 556 -10.11 -35.16 49.61
CA TYR A 556 -10.95 -34.18 48.95
C TYR A 556 -12.43 -34.51 49.04
N GLY A 557 -13.21 -33.44 49.06
CA GLY A 557 -14.66 -33.42 49.07
C GLY A 557 -15.18 -32.25 48.25
N MET A 558 -16.48 -32.01 48.32
CA MET A 558 -17.18 -31.02 47.49
C MET A 558 -18.27 -30.31 48.30
N ILE A 559 -18.38 -29.00 48.09
CA ILE A 559 -19.42 -28.14 48.64
C ILE A 559 -20.18 -27.44 47.49
N ASP A 560 -21.42 -27.02 47.76
CA ASP A 560 -22.13 -26.07 46.92
C ASP A 560 -21.83 -24.60 47.32
N SER A 561 -22.37 -23.65 46.56
CA SER A 561 -22.22 -22.20 46.78
C SER A 561 -22.78 -21.68 48.11
N THR A 562 -23.60 -22.48 48.81
CA THR A 562 -24.09 -22.16 50.17
C THR A 562 -23.13 -22.66 51.26
N GLY A 563 -22.07 -23.39 50.89
CA GLY A 563 -21.16 -24.05 51.80
C GLY A 563 -21.67 -25.40 52.30
N LYS A 564 -22.81 -25.89 51.80
CA LYS A 564 -23.32 -27.22 52.15
C LYS A 564 -22.40 -28.28 51.56
N ARG A 565 -21.94 -29.20 52.41
CA ARG A 565 -21.12 -30.34 52.00
C ARG A 565 -21.96 -31.35 51.24
N LEU A 566 -21.61 -31.58 49.98
CA LEU A 566 -22.23 -32.60 49.12
C LEU A 566 -21.46 -33.91 49.17
N LEU A 567 -20.11 -33.85 49.18
CA LEU A 567 -19.25 -34.99 49.47
C LEU A 567 -18.23 -34.64 50.55
N PRO A 568 -18.06 -35.48 51.59
CA PRO A 568 -17.03 -35.28 52.62
C PRO A 568 -15.62 -35.53 52.07
N ASN A 569 -14.60 -35.06 52.80
CA ASN A 569 -13.18 -35.25 52.49
C ASN A 569 -12.73 -36.71 52.71
N LEU A 570 -13.13 -37.61 51.81
CA LEU A 570 -12.86 -39.05 51.90
C LEU A 570 -12.05 -39.60 50.72
N PHE A 571 -11.98 -38.88 49.61
CA PHE A 571 -11.42 -39.37 48.36
C PHE A 571 -10.00 -38.86 48.13
N ASP A 572 -9.20 -39.63 47.40
CA ASP A 572 -7.84 -39.20 46.99
C ASP A 572 -7.91 -38.01 46.04
N ASP A 573 -8.97 -37.96 45.23
CA ASP A 573 -9.34 -36.84 44.39
C ASP A 573 -10.83 -36.89 44.04
N ILE A 574 -11.38 -35.78 43.54
CA ILE A 574 -12.74 -35.58 43.08
C ILE A 574 -12.75 -34.53 41.95
N ILE A 575 -13.58 -34.75 40.94
CA ILE A 575 -13.91 -33.74 39.94
C ILE A 575 -15.34 -33.27 40.23
N PRO A 576 -15.55 -32.06 40.80
CA PRO A 576 -16.89 -31.55 41.11
C PRO A 576 -17.81 -31.53 39.88
N SER A 577 -19.07 -31.96 40.04
CA SER A 577 -20.10 -31.92 38.99
C SER A 577 -21.50 -32.01 39.59
N HIS A 578 -22.47 -31.34 38.98
CA HIS A 578 -23.89 -31.46 39.33
C HIS A 578 -24.53 -32.76 38.83
N GLN A 579 -23.94 -33.39 37.83
CA GLN A 579 -24.46 -34.62 37.25
C GLN A 579 -23.95 -35.81 38.05
N TRP A 580 -24.87 -36.49 38.70
CA TRP A 580 -24.57 -37.67 39.49
C TRP A 580 -24.64 -38.94 38.63
N PRO A 581 -23.76 -39.93 38.89
CA PRO A 581 -22.76 -39.97 39.95
C PRO A 581 -21.48 -39.15 39.65
N VAL A 582 -20.73 -38.73 40.66
CA VAL A 582 -19.59 -37.79 40.52
C VAL A 582 -18.27 -38.56 40.47
N PRO A 583 -17.30 -38.18 39.60
CA PRO A 583 -15.98 -38.82 39.52
C PRO A 583 -15.21 -38.67 40.84
N VAL A 584 -14.74 -39.79 41.37
CA VAL A 584 -13.91 -39.84 42.58
C VAL A 584 -12.75 -40.81 42.40
N GLN A 585 -11.63 -40.48 43.01
CA GLN A 585 -10.44 -41.33 43.02
C GLN A 585 -10.29 -42.03 44.37
N ARG A 586 -9.96 -43.32 44.32
CA ARG A 586 -9.59 -44.13 45.49
C ARG A 586 -8.52 -45.13 45.09
N ASP A 587 -7.47 -45.21 45.91
CA ASP A 587 -6.29 -46.06 45.69
C ASP A 587 -5.64 -45.79 44.33
N GLY A 588 -5.65 -44.52 43.91
CA GLY A 588 -5.08 -44.07 42.63
C GLY A 588 -5.96 -44.31 41.39
N LEU A 589 -7.09 -45.02 41.50
CA LEU A 589 -7.99 -45.29 40.38
C LEU A 589 -9.31 -44.52 40.48
N TRP A 590 -9.85 -44.15 39.32
CA TRP A 590 -11.10 -43.41 39.19
C TRP A 590 -12.31 -44.33 39.10
N GLY A 591 -13.38 -43.91 39.77
CA GLY A 591 -14.73 -44.47 39.71
C GLY A 591 -15.73 -43.36 39.95
N TYR A 592 -16.97 -43.70 40.34
CA TYR A 592 -18.00 -42.70 40.58
C TYR A 592 -18.76 -42.94 41.87
N ALA A 593 -18.99 -41.86 42.63
CA ALA A 593 -19.76 -41.85 43.87
C ALA A 593 -21.18 -41.30 43.64
N GLY A 594 -22.18 -41.96 44.23
CA GLY A 594 -23.55 -41.46 44.27
C GLY A 594 -23.77 -40.42 45.38
N LYS A 595 -24.96 -39.79 45.39
CA LYS A 595 -25.37 -38.79 46.40
C LYS A 595 -25.28 -39.31 47.85
N ASN A 596 -25.42 -40.61 48.04
CA ASN A 596 -25.35 -41.27 49.34
C ASN A 596 -23.91 -41.62 49.76
N MET A 597 -22.89 -41.06 49.10
CA MET A 597 -21.46 -41.27 49.37
C MET A 597 -20.92 -42.67 49.05
N ASN A 598 -21.74 -43.57 48.52
CA ASN A 598 -21.33 -44.90 48.08
C ASN A 598 -20.71 -44.85 46.67
N ILE A 599 -19.67 -45.65 46.45
CA ILE A 599 -19.13 -45.91 45.12
C ILE A 599 -20.17 -46.72 44.33
N VAL A 600 -20.77 -46.10 43.30
CA VAL A 600 -21.77 -46.73 42.43
C VAL A 600 -21.16 -47.30 41.16
N ILE A 601 -20.03 -46.76 40.72
CA ILE A 601 -19.19 -47.32 39.64
C ILE A 601 -17.79 -47.50 40.23
N ARG A 602 -17.28 -48.75 40.18
CA ARG A 602 -16.02 -49.12 40.84
C ARG A 602 -14.84 -48.27 40.37
N CYS A 603 -13.90 -48.01 41.29
CA CYS A 603 -12.64 -47.33 40.99
C CYS A 603 -11.69 -48.27 40.24
N VAL A 604 -11.84 -48.36 38.92
CA VAL A 604 -11.08 -49.26 38.04
C VAL A 604 -10.50 -48.59 36.80
N TYR A 605 -10.75 -47.28 36.65
CA TYR A 605 -10.33 -46.49 35.51
C TYR A 605 -9.07 -45.70 35.85
N ASP A 606 -8.19 -45.54 34.87
CA ASP A 606 -6.98 -44.74 35.00
C ASP A 606 -7.33 -43.23 34.97
N ALA A 607 -8.40 -42.88 34.25
CA ALA A 607 -8.98 -41.54 34.21
C ALA A 607 -10.50 -41.62 33.99
N ALA A 608 -11.22 -40.61 34.47
CA ALA A 608 -12.67 -40.50 34.33
C ALA A 608 -13.08 -39.02 34.23
N GLN A 609 -14.01 -38.72 33.32
CA GLN A 609 -14.62 -37.40 33.20
C GLN A 609 -15.97 -37.33 33.94
N PRO A 610 -16.43 -36.12 34.33
CA PRO A 610 -17.80 -35.92 34.81
C PRO A 610 -18.86 -36.41 33.82
N PHE A 611 -20.01 -36.83 34.35
CA PHE A 611 -21.15 -37.09 33.49
C PHE A 611 -21.65 -35.79 32.85
N LYS A 612 -21.90 -35.83 31.54
CA LYS A 612 -22.60 -34.80 30.77
C LYS A 612 -23.67 -35.47 29.94
N ASN A 613 -24.93 -35.03 30.08
CA ASN A 613 -26.10 -35.59 29.40
C ASN A 613 -26.22 -37.12 29.60
N GLY A 614 -25.90 -37.58 30.82
CA GLY A 614 -25.96 -39.01 31.17
C GLY A 614 -24.84 -39.86 30.59
N ARG A 615 -23.72 -39.28 30.14
CA ARG A 615 -22.58 -40.00 29.57
C ARG A 615 -21.27 -39.54 30.17
N ALA A 616 -20.30 -40.43 30.32
CA ALA A 616 -18.97 -40.07 30.78
C ALA A 616 -17.89 -40.82 30.02
N ILE A 617 -16.81 -40.11 29.68
CA ILE A 617 -15.62 -40.70 29.07
C ILE A 617 -14.74 -41.28 30.19
N VAL A 618 -14.29 -42.52 30.00
CA VAL A 618 -13.42 -43.23 30.92
C VAL A 618 -12.24 -43.86 30.18
N VAL A 619 -11.11 -43.97 30.88
CA VAL A 619 -9.88 -44.57 30.35
C VAL A 619 -9.51 -45.78 31.20
N ARG A 620 -9.18 -46.89 30.55
CA ARG A 620 -8.68 -48.09 31.22
C ARG A 620 -7.59 -48.76 30.39
N LYS A 621 -6.45 -49.01 31.01
CA LYS A 621 -5.22 -49.49 30.36
C LYS A 621 -4.85 -48.63 29.14
N GLY A 622 -5.04 -47.32 29.25
CA GLY A 622 -4.79 -46.36 28.17
C GLY A 622 -5.82 -46.33 27.04
N LEU A 623 -6.86 -47.16 27.09
CA LEU A 623 -7.93 -47.18 26.07
C LEU A 623 -9.17 -46.44 26.56
N TRP A 624 -9.75 -45.64 25.68
CA TRP A 624 -10.86 -44.72 25.94
C TRP A 624 -12.18 -45.36 25.53
N GLY A 625 -13.21 -45.15 26.34
CA GLY A 625 -14.59 -45.52 26.04
C GLY A 625 -15.59 -44.59 26.73
N VAL A 626 -16.87 -44.80 26.46
CA VAL A 626 -17.96 -44.02 27.06
C VAL A 626 -18.86 -44.93 27.86
N ILE A 627 -19.27 -44.50 29.04
CA ILE A 627 -20.19 -45.23 29.92
C ILE A 627 -21.43 -44.39 30.24
N ASN A 628 -22.50 -45.07 30.63
CA ASN A 628 -23.70 -44.45 31.20
C ASN A 628 -23.65 -44.42 32.75
N PRO A 629 -24.64 -43.81 33.46
CA PRO A 629 -24.60 -43.65 34.91
C PRO A 629 -24.74 -44.96 35.70
N LYS A 630 -25.09 -46.06 35.03
CA LYS A 630 -25.08 -47.42 35.60
C LYS A 630 -23.70 -48.10 35.44
N GLY A 631 -22.77 -47.47 34.73
CA GLY A 631 -21.47 -48.04 34.38
C GLY A 631 -21.49 -49.00 33.19
N GLU A 632 -22.58 -49.04 32.42
CA GLU A 632 -22.66 -49.82 31.17
C GLU A 632 -21.84 -49.10 30.10
N ILE A 633 -21.04 -49.86 29.35
CA ILE A 633 -20.19 -49.35 28.26
C ILE A 633 -21.07 -49.07 27.04
N LEU A 634 -21.16 -47.81 26.63
CA LEU A 634 -21.84 -47.33 25.43
C LEU A 634 -20.90 -47.36 24.22
N ILE A 635 -19.70 -46.81 24.37
CA ILE A 635 -18.62 -46.87 23.37
C ILE A 635 -17.49 -47.73 23.94
N PRO A 636 -17.07 -48.82 23.25
CA PRO A 636 -16.05 -49.74 23.74
C PRO A 636 -14.73 -49.06 24.10
N LEU A 637 -14.03 -49.58 25.11
CA LEU A 637 -12.69 -49.12 25.51
C LEU A 637 -11.63 -49.67 24.55
N GLU A 638 -11.63 -49.20 23.30
CA GLU A 638 -10.72 -49.64 22.23
C GLU A 638 -10.05 -48.49 21.48
N TYR A 639 -10.39 -47.25 21.82
CA TYR A 639 -9.87 -46.06 21.15
C TYR A 639 -8.66 -45.48 21.88
N SER A 640 -7.74 -44.88 21.13
CA SER A 640 -6.60 -44.16 21.70
C SER A 640 -6.98 -42.76 22.20
N ASN A 641 -8.10 -42.21 21.71
CA ASN A 641 -8.68 -40.93 22.15
C ASN A 641 -10.18 -40.88 21.84
N ILE A 642 -10.96 -40.20 22.69
CA ILE A 642 -12.37 -39.88 22.46
C ILE A 642 -12.63 -38.44 22.89
N GLU A 643 -13.19 -37.64 21.99
CA GLU A 643 -13.59 -36.26 22.24
C GLU A 643 -15.08 -36.08 21.92
N PRO A 644 -15.86 -35.43 22.80
CA PRO A 644 -17.27 -35.15 22.52
C PRO A 644 -17.40 -34.12 21.40
N LEU A 645 -18.34 -34.35 20.48
CA LEU A 645 -18.70 -33.46 19.38
C LEU A 645 -20.21 -33.17 19.45
N GLY A 646 -20.57 -32.01 20.00
CA GLY A 646 -21.96 -31.73 20.35
C GLY A 646 -22.48 -32.68 21.44
N ASP A 647 -23.77 -33.00 21.38
CA ASP A 647 -24.41 -33.84 22.40
C ASP A 647 -24.27 -35.34 22.10
N ASP A 648 -24.42 -35.76 20.84
CA ASP A 648 -24.64 -37.17 20.48
C ASP A 648 -23.55 -37.77 19.55
N LEU A 649 -22.49 -37.01 19.23
CA LEU A 649 -21.39 -37.50 18.41
C LEU A 649 -20.07 -37.47 19.19
N TYR A 650 -19.14 -38.31 18.76
CA TYR A 650 -17.79 -38.37 19.29
C TYR A 650 -16.77 -38.45 18.17
N ILE A 651 -15.73 -37.62 18.25
CA ILE A 651 -14.50 -37.82 17.49
C ILE A 651 -13.74 -38.94 18.18
N VAL A 652 -13.47 -40.01 17.46
CA VAL A 652 -12.75 -41.18 17.96
C VAL A 652 -11.46 -41.37 17.18
N SER A 653 -10.39 -41.78 17.87
CA SER A 653 -9.12 -42.05 17.22
C SER A 653 -8.64 -43.47 17.48
N ARG A 654 -8.10 -44.10 16.44
CA ARG A 654 -7.49 -45.43 16.48
C ARG A 654 -6.36 -45.49 15.46
N ASP A 655 -5.22 -46.07 15.84
CA ASP A 655 -4.05 -46.24 14.98
C ASP A 655 -3.56 -44.96 14.29
N GLY A 656 -3.67 -43.81 14.98
CA GLY A 656 -3.27 -42.50 14.46
C GLY A 656 -4.24 -41.89 13.44
N LYS A 657 -5.39 -42.51 13.19
CA LYS A 657 -6.47 -41.99 12.36
C LYS A 657 -7.68 -41.62 13.21
N SER A 658 -8.47 -40.67 12.73
CA SER A 658 -9.65 -40.15 13.39
C SER A 658 -10.90 -40.32 12.53
N GLY A 659 -12.04 -40.53 13.18
CA GLY A 659 -13.37 -40.60 12.57
C GLY A 659 -14.44 -40.08 13.53
N ILE A 660 -15.71 -40.13 13.12
CA ILE A 660 -16.85 -39.73 13.95
C ILE A 660 -17.74 -40.94 14.15
N VAL A 661 -18.13 -41.19 15.40
CA VAL A 661 -19.17 -42.16 15.73
C VAL A 661 -20.31 -41.49 16.48
N ASN A 662 -21.51 -42.05 16.35
CA ASN A 662 -22.63 -41.70 17.20
C ASN A 662 -22.64 -42.57 18.48
N LEU A 663 -23.68 -42.41 19.28
CA LEU A 663 -23.87 -43.10 20.56
C LEU A 663 -24.05 -44.61 20.48
N GLU A 664 -24.58 -45.08 19.35
CA GLU A 664 -24.72 -46.51 19.09
C GLU A 664 -23.40 -47.13 18.58
N GLY A 665 -22.34 -46.32 18.47
CA GLY A 665 -21.07 -46.72 17.85
C GLY A 665 -21.14 -46.77 16.32
N THR A 666 -22.20 -46.23 15.72
CA THR A 666 -22.33 -46.14 14.26
C THR A 666 -21.35 -45.10 13.73
N VAL A 667 -20.55 -45.51 12.75
CA VAL A 667 -19.58 -44.62 12.09
C VAL A 667 -20.32 -43.63 11.20
N ILE A 668 -20.23 -42.34 11.53
CA ILE A 668 -20.74 -41.21 10.75
C ILE A 668 -19.68 -40.74 9.74
N LEU A 669 -18.42 -40.72 10.18
CA LEU A 669 -17.27 -40.39 9.35
C LEU A 669 -16.19 -41.46 9.58
N PRO A 670 -15.70 -42.16 8.55
CA PRO A 670 -14.75 -43.26 8.70
C PRO A 670 -13.48 -42.87 9.46
N ILE A 671 -12.86 -43.83 10.15
CA ILE A 671 -11.61 -43.61 10.91
C ILE A 671 -10.41 -43.72 9.94
N GLU A 672 -10.30 -42.77 9.03
CA GLU A 672 -9.25 -42.75 7.98
C GLU A 672 -8.52 -41.41 7.83
N TYR A 673 -8.98 -40.38 8.53
CA TYR A 673 -8.44 -39.02 8.48
C TYR A 673 -7.27 -38.86 9.45
N ASP A 674 -6.27 -38.06 9.11
CA ASP A 674 -5.09 -37.85 9.98
C ASP A 674 -5.47 -37.08 11.25
N ARG A 675 -6.46 -36.19 11.15
CA ARG A 675 -6.97 -35.42 12.28
C ARG A 675 -8.35 -34.86 11.99
N LEU A 676 -9.18 -34.80 13.02
CA LEU A 676 -10.44 -34.06 13.01
C LEU A 676 -10.42 -33.04 14.15
N ARG A 677 -10.91 -31.83 13.89
CA ARG A 677 -11.04 -30.78 14.90
C ARG A 677 -12.28 -29.95 14.60
N GLU A 678 -13.08 -29.66 15.63
CA GLU A 678 -14.14 -28.66 15.50
C GLU A 678 -13.51 -27.28 15.32
N TYR A 679 -13.74 -26.70 14.14
CA TYR A 679 -13.16 -25.43 13.75
C TYR A 679 -14.16 -24.29 14.01
N ALA A 680 -15.42 -24.51 13.65
CA ALA A 680 -16.54 -23.62 13.97
C ALA A 680 -17.77 -24.47 14.34
N PRO A 681 -18.83 -23.90 14.94
CA PRO A 681 -20.01 -24.67 15.33
C PRO A 681 -20.56 -25.52 14.18
N ASN A 682 -20.54 -26.84 14.35
CA ASN A 682 -20.93 -27.85 13.36
C ASN A 682 -20.02 -28.01 12.13
N ILE A 683 -18.89 -27.30 12.05
CA ILE A 683 -17.92 -27.38 10.95
C ILE A 683 -16.61 -27.97 11.48
N LEU A 684 -16.22 -29.12 10.92
CA LEU A 684 -14.95 -29.76 11.23
C LEU A 684 -13.90 -29.39 10.20
N GLN A 685 -12.72 -29.02 10.67
CA GLN A 685 -11.51 -29.13 9.87
C GLN A 685 -11.08 -30.59 9.85
N VAL A 686 -10.87 -31.10 8.65
CA VAL A 686 -10.49 -32.48 8.37
C VAL A 686 -9.12 -32.45 7.72
N VAL A 687 -8.13 -33.07 8.37
CA VAL A 687 -6.77 -33.18 7.83
C VAL A 687 -6.63 -34.54 7.15
N MET A 688 -6.26 -34.53 5.87
CA MET A 688 -5.99 -35.74 5.09
C MET A 688 -4.83 -35.46 4.15
N ASP A 689 -3.80 -36.30 4.18
CA ASP A 689 -2.67 -36.27 3.25
C ASP A 689 -1.96 -34.89 3.17
N GLY A 690 -1.97 -34.15 4.28
CA GLY A 690 -1.37 -32.81 4.38
C GLY A 690 -2.28 -31.66 3.92
N GLU A 691 -3.52 -31.93 3.54
CA GLU A 691 -4.51 -30.93 3.14
C GLU A 691 -5.51 -30.60 4.25
N PHE A 692 -6.09 -29.40 4.18
CA PHE A 692 -7.23 -28.99 5.02
C PHE A 692 -8.53 -29.03 4.22
N LEU A 693 -9.43 -29.91 4.66
CA LEU A 693 -10.79 -30.05 4.16
C LEU A 693 -11.79 -29.60 5.22
N TYR A 694 -13.04 -29.35 4.81
CA TYR A 694 -14.08 -28.90 5.73
C TYR A 694 -15.34 -29.73 5.59
N PHE A 695 -15.84 -30.26 6.71
CA PHE A 695 -17.04 -31.11 6.78
C PHE A 695 -18.13 -30.45 7.62
N ASP A 696 -19.33 -30.30 7.04
CA ASP A 696 -20.52 -29.80 7.74
C ASP A 696 -21.30 -30.99 8.34
N ILE A 697 -21.29 -31.06 9.67
CA ILE A 697 -21.92 -32.14 10.44
C ILE A 697 -23.44 -32.16 10.25
N ARG A 698 -24.08 -31.01 10.00
CA ARG A 698 -25.55 -30.90 9.94
C ARG A 698 -26.13 -31.61 8.73
N ASN A 699 -25.41 -31.58 7.62
CA ASN A 699 -25.85 -32.17 6.35
C ASN A 699 -25.02 -33.40 5.94
N GLY A 700 -23.93 -33.68 6.66
CA GLY A 700 -23.06 -34.83 6.42
C GLY A 700 -22.25 -34.71 5.12
N LYS A 701 -21.85 -33.50 4.72
CA LYS A 701 -21.15 -33.24 3.45
C LYS A 701 -19.88 -32.42 3.65
N PHE A 702 -18.91 -32.66 2.78
CA PHE A 702 -17.77 -31.77 2.63
C PHE A 702 -18.20 -30.45 1.98
N LEU A 703 -17.82 -29.33 2.58
CA LEU A 703 -17.88 -28.00 1.99
C LEU A 703 -16.79 -27.84 0.93
N TYR A 704 -15.63 -28.45 1.17
CA TYR A 704 -14.47 -28.45 0.31
C TYR A 704 -13.78 -29.82 0.42
N ALA A 705 -13.46 -30.42 -0.72
CA ALA A 705 -12.89 -31.76 -0.81
C ALA A 705 -11.46 -31.80 -1.37
N GLY A 706 -10.80 -30.64 -1.54
CA GLY A 706 -9.46 -30.57 -2.11
C GLY A 706 -9.44 -30.63 -3.64
N GLU A 707 -8.25 -30.53 -4.22
CA GLU A 707 -8.03 -30.79 -5.64
C GLU A 707 -7.90 -32.30 -5.89
N ASN A 708 -8.74 -32.84 -6.79
CA ASN A 708 -8.72 -34.25 -7.19
C ASN A 708 -7.44 -34.64 -7.92
#